data_AF-A0A6I1N3J3-F1
#
_entry.id   AF-A0A6I1N3J3-F1
#
_cell.length_a   1.000
_cell.length_b   1.000
_cell.length_c   1.000
_cell.angle_alpha   90.00
_cell.angle_beta   90.00
_cell.angle_gamma   90.00
#
_symmetry.space_group_name_H-M   'P 1'
#
loop_
_entity.id
_entity.type
_entity.pdbx_description
1 polymer ?
#
loop_
_entity_poly.entity_id
_entity_poly.type
_entity_poly.pdbx_seq_one_letter_code
_entity_poly.pdbx_strand_id
1 'polypeptide(L)'
;MLAGQNSFAATPGNNGQSGYINTPSAVVEADGTFSVGYSYDSPYGQLWVTSTILPALQVTGRYVSITGVPAFPGAPDAQYGAGYGRYKDKVIDGKVQLWKEEGWRPAVALGASDVFGTELFKSQYVVATKTLGDAKNVEFSLGYGTKRIDGTFAGVRWTSIDHPRWSVVGEYNSIDYNKDYLATQTGAAQRRKGPVLGVEYRWGWLGLQASRGRDNFSVNAFVSIPFGEREYIPKIYEPRPFEDKDPVPAPTIPEWREDPGYGADLVRALTAQDFKNVRVGLGGNTLNITLTNSRISNMGRAVGRAVRTALAFTPAGVTTIKVTYTKLDQPLTTYEFFDLPKLQEYLKGNIDRKAFNDVVLVRYPNNADVIRDDQQSWLSGLIDEPAGAGVAAAPHTAAAAPPAAVAAAPASASVTGSASAPVAAVAPTPAVSGSPVQSDGKLRVAMGHEGDVVQVTSEDRESNRFKVAPKLGFFFNDPSGAFRYSISAAGSYDRRLGDGLYLNTAANFSIIETVSGVKQPSNSALPHVRTDVAKYLGESRFALSRVLLNKYANPAERWYVRGSVGLYEDMFRGAGGQVLYLPKNSNWAADLSVDALQQRGYRRLFDSLDYKTVTAIASLHYKLPRGITVTARAGRFLARDEGVRIEFKRRFQSGIEVGAWYTHTNGNDITSPGSPSKPYQDRGIFLSVPFNSMLPMDSQGAAGFSLSPWTRDVGQMVASPGDLYDLVEQPRRDMNTYDGLGNFAERPDEQQLPAVTPPDVPFENPLPVVRERIDQSLNVLPAPQQWLQPASFAVAAVVISALADKPVDRQMKKYQDKKVLRGMNTYGNALPYVLVGAAGAAFALGDDRLSNTGLIALQSIAASTGVALVGKYAVGRARPEDARDTWSRVDAGNSRSNASFPSGHSAVSFAAITPFAKEYDAPWLYGVAALGAAGRVAGRKHWVSDTVAGSLIGYAVGNWLWHAQRDQSKGGLSIVPGPKAVSVTWQRSY
;
A
#
# COMPACT_ATOMS: atom_id res chain seq x y z
N MET A 1 1.12 12.97 25.27
CA MET A 1 0.83 12.15 24.07
C MET A 1 -0.32 12.71 23.21
N LEU A 2 -0.55 14.03 23.20
CA LEU A 2 -1.23 14.75 22.13
C LEU A 2 -0.36 15.97 21.88
N ALA A 3 0.76 15.81 21.16
CA ALA A 3 1.48 16.97 20.65
C ALA A 3 0.52 17.62 19.66
N GLY A 4 -0.14 18.70 20.08
CA GLY A 4 -1.17 19.35 19.28
C GLY A 4 -0.60 19.69 17.92
N GLN A 5 -1.25 19.20 16.85
CA GLN A 5 -1.05 19.80 15.54
C GLN A 5 -1.42 21.28 15.65
N ASN A 6 -0.40 22.13 15.69
CA ASN A 6 -0.58 23.57 15.67
C ASN A 6 -1.22 23.98 14.32
N SER A 7 -1.92 25.12 14.26
CA SER A 7 -2.44 25.66 12.98
C SER A 7 -1.35 26.28 12.07
N PHE A 8 -0.09 25.89 12.26
CA PHE A 8 1.01 26.37 11.44
C PHE A 8 1.04 25.61 10.11
N ALA A 9 0.52 26.29 9.09
CA ALA A 9 0.60 25.95 7.67
C ALA A 9 -0.11 24.66 7.22
N ALA A 10 -0.26 24.54 5.90
CA ALA A 10 -0.80 23.38 5.19
C ALA A 10 -2.27 22.98 5.51
N THR A 11 -3.07 23.84 6.12
CA THR A 11 -4.49 23.57 6.41
C THR A 11 -5.33 23.36 5.14
N PRO A 12 -6.17 22.30 5.06
CA PRO A 12 -7.14 22.12 3.98
C PRO A 12 -8.19 23.25 3.89
N GLY A 13 -8.37 23.81 2.70
CA GLY A 13 -9.46 24.75 2.39
C GLY A 13 -10.78 24.05 2.04
N ASN A 14 -11.75 24.81 1.51
CA ASN A 14 -13.06 24.31 1.08
C ASN A 14 -12.96 23.20 0.02
N ASN A 15 -11.90 23.19 -0.78
CA ASN A 15 -11.64 22.16 -1.80
C ASN A 15 -10.75 21.02 -1.27
N GLY A 16 -10.52 20.91 0.04
CA GLY A 16 -9.69 19.88 0.65
C GLY A 16 -8.19 19.97 0.38
N GLN A 17 -7.74 20.76 -0.60
CA GLN A 17 -6.31 21.00 -0.83
C GLN A 17 -5.77 21.95 0.24
N SER A 18 -4.51 21.79 0.62
CA SER A 18 -3.85 22.76 1.51
C SER A 18 -3.88 24.16 0.87
N GLY A 19 -4.29 25.16 1.63
CA GLY A 19 -4.46 26.50 1.07
C GLY A 19 -5.06 27.43 2.08
N TYR A 20 -5.83 28.39 1.61
CA TYR A 20 -6.55 29.33 2.45
C TYR A 20 -8.02 28.90 2.53
N ILE A 21 -8.90 29.54 1.76
CA ILE A 21 -10.33 29.25 1.79
C ILE A 21 -10.72 28.50 0.52
N ASN A 22 -10.55 29.12 -0.65
CA ASN A 22 -10.79 28.50 -1.95
C ASN A 22 -9.52 28.41 -2.80
N THR A 23 -8.51 29.20 -2.46
CA THR A 23 -7.24 29.28 -3.18
C THR A 23 -6.15 28.41 -2.54
N PRO A 24 -5.30 27.77 -3.34
CA PRO A 24 -4.27 26.87 -2.84
C PRO A 24 -3.04 27.65 -2.32
N SER A 25 -2.25 27.01 -1.45
CA SER A 25 -0.88 27.41 -1.13
C SER A 25 0.12 26.39 -1.67
N ALA A 26 1.40 26.75 -1.68
CA ALA A 26 2.50 25.91 -2.15
C ALA A 26 2.91 24.83 -1.15
N VAL A 27 2.35 24.87 0.06
CA VAL A 27 2.64 23.91 1.13
C VAL A 27 1.68 22.72 1.02
N VAL A 28 2.19 21.54 1.36
CA VAL A 28 1.42 20.31 1.51
C VAL A 28 1.46 19.87 2.97
N GLU A 29 0.45 19.10 3.40
CA GLU A 29 0.44 18.52 4.75
C GLU A 29 1.65 17.58 4.95
N ALA A 30 1.99 17.29 6.20
CA ALA A 30 3.07 16.35 6.51
C ALA A 30 2.87 15.00 5.80
N ASP A 31 3.97 14.32 5.49
CA ASP A 31 3.92 13.03 4.80
C ASP A 31 3.04 12.02 5.56
N GLY A 32 2.19 11.30 4.83
CA GLY A 32 1.22 10.38 5.41
C GLY A 32 0.06 11.03 6.15
N THR A 33 -0.14 12.34 6.04
CA THR A 33 -1.38 12.97 6.54
C THR A 33 -2.54 12.58 5.65
N PHE A 34 -3.62 12.12 6.27
CA PHE A 34 -4.90 11.85 5.63
C PHE A 34 -5.97 12.72 6.26
N SER A 35 -6.68 13.47 5.43
CA SER A 35 -7.69 14.42 5.87
C SER A 35 -9.01 14.11 5.18
N VAL A 36 -10.10 14.06 5.94
CA VAL A 36 -11.47 13.95 5.41
C VAL A 36 -12.30 15.10 5.93
N GLY A 37 -13.08 15.72 5.06
CA GLY A 37 -13.89 16.85 5.46
C GLY A 37 -15.12 17.09 4.60
N TYR A 38 -16.01 17.91 5.13
CA TYR A 38 -17.17 18.42 4.43
C TYR A 38 -17.09 19.95 4.42
N SER A 39 -17.27 20.52 3.22
CA SER A 39 -17.37 21.95 3.04
C SER A 39 -18.69 22.33 2.38
N TYR A 40 -19.16 23.53 2.70
CA TYR A 40 -20.27 24.17 2.00
C TYR A 40 -19.86 25.58 1.63
N ASP A 41 -19.85 25.86 0.33
CA ASP A 41 -19.60 27.17 -0.26
C ASP A 41 -20.59 27.38 -1.41
N SER A 42 -21.70 28.07 -1.12
CA SER A 42 -22.87 28.15 -2.00
C SER A 42 -22.50 28.42 -3.47
N PRO A 43 -23.07 27.67 -4.44
CA PRO A 43 -24.07 26.60 -4.29
C PRO A 43 -23.49 25.19 -4.02
N TYR A 44 -22.19 25.08 -3.76
CA TYR A 44 -21.46 23.81 -3.72
C TYR A 44 -21.38 23.21 -2.31
N GLY A 45 -21.87 21.98 -2.14
CA GLY A 45 -21.57 21.15 -0.97
C GLY A 45 -20.58 20.06 -1.37
N GLN A 46 -19.45 19.94 -0.68
CA GLN A 46 -18.36 19.04 -1.07
C GLN A 46 -18.00 18.11 0.09
N LEU A 47 -18.05 16.80 -0.16
CA LEU A 47 -17.33 15.83 0.66
C LEU A 47 -15.97 15.63 0.01
N TRP A 48 -14.88 15.82 0.75
CA TRP A 48 -13.53 15.70 0.22
C TRP A 48 -12.66 14.83 1.10
N VAL A 49 -11.71 14.16 0.44
CA VAL A 49 -10.67 13.34 1.07
C VAL A 49 -9.35 13.74 0.45
N THR A 50 -8.39 14.10 1.28
CA THR A 50 -7.05 14.51 0.88
C THR A 50 -6.03 13.61 1.53
N SER A 51 -4.98 13.26 0.80
CA SER A 51 -3.84 12.57 1.38
C SER A 51 -2.53 13.10 0.79
N THR A 52 -1.56 13.36 1.65
CA THR A 52 -0.16 13.52 1.26
C THR A 52 0.44 12.13 1.13
N ILE A 53 0.27 11.53 -0.05
CA ILE A 53 0.69 10.15 -0.33
C ILE A 53 2.21 10.08 -0.55
N LEU A 54 2.85 11.20 -0.92
CA LEU A 54 4.30 11.40 -0.94
C LEU A 54 4.58 12.82 -0.42
N PRO A 55 5.76 13.14 0.14
CA PRO A 55 6.04 14.45 0.76
C PRO A 55 5.91 15.66 -0.15
N ALA A 56 5.98 15.45 -1.46
CA ALA A 56 5.79 16.49 -2.46
C ALA A 56 4.42 16.41 -3.13
N LEU A 57 3.65 15.32 -2.97
CA LEU A 57 2.42 15.06 -3.70
C LEU A 57 1.22 14.97 -2.77
N GLN A 58 0.34 15.96 -2.87
CA GLN A 58 -0.98 15.94 -2.26
C GLN A 58 -2.02 15.57 -3.34
N VAL A 59 -2.83 14.56 -3.05
CA VAL A 59 -3.95 14.13 -3.90
C VAL A 59 -5.24 14.35 -3.14
N THR A 60 -6.22 14.98 -3.80
CA THR A 60 -7.52 15.27 -3.21
C THR A 60 -8.62 14.71 -4.09
N GLY A 61 -9.44 13.81 -3.56
CA GLY A 61 -10.69 13.36 -4.18
C GLY A 61 -11.87 14.11 -3.58
N ARG A 62 -12.79 14.61 -4.41
CA ARG A 62 -13.98 15.32 -3.97
C ARG A 62 -15.25 14.82 -4.65
N TYR A 63 -16.33 14.87 -3.90
CA TYR A 63 -17.67 14.66 -4.38
C TYR A 63 -18.43 15.97 -4.25
N VAL A 64 -18.61 16.68 -5.37
CA VAL A 64 -19.15 18.04 -5.41
C VAL A 64 -20.63 17.97 -5.76
N SER A 65 -21.49 18.32 -4.82
CA SER A 65 -22.93 18.48 -5.04
C SER A 65 -23.27 19.93 -5.38
N ILE A 66 -24.15 20.13 -6.37
CA ILE A 66 -24.55 21.47 -6.82
C ILE A 66 -26.01 21.72 -6.46
N THR A 67 -26.23 22.70 -5.58
CA THR A 67 -27.58 23.09 -5.16
C THR A 67 -28.36 23.73 -6.30
N GLY A 68 -29.62 23.33 -6.47
CA GLY A 68 -30.50 23.84 -7.53
C GLY A 68 -30.41 23.08 -8.85
N VAL A 69 -29.48 22.14 -9.01
CA VAL A 69 -29.35 21.33 -10.23
C VAL A 69 -29.91 19.91 -10.00
N PRO A 70 -30.85 19.43 -10.83
CA PRO A 70 -31.34 18.06 -10.74
C PRO A 70 -30.24 17.04 -11.07
N ALA A 71 -30.35 15.84 -10.51
CA ALA A 71 -29.35 14.77 -10.65
C ALA A 71 -28.97 14.40 -12.10
N PHE A 72 -29.96 14.29 -12.98
CA PHE A 72 -29.80 13.87 -14.37
C PHE A 72 -30.56 14.83 -15.29
N PRO A 73 -30.01 16.04 -15.55
CA PRO A 73 -30.65 17.00 -16.43
C PRO A 73 -30.73 16.42 -17.85
N GLY A 74 -31.93 16.35 -18.41
CA GLY A 74 -32.17 15.80 -19.76
C GLY A 74 -32.41 14.29 -19.83
N ALA A 75 -32.66 13.61 -18.70
CA ALA A 75 -33.04 12.19 -18.73
C ALA A 75 -34.36 11.97 -19.51
N PRO A 76 -34.48 10.88 -20.29
CA PRO A 76 -35.65 10.62 -21.12
C PRO A 76 -36.95 10.38 -20.33
N ASP A 77 -36.83 10.03 -19.05
CA ASP A 77 -37.95 9.89 -18.11
C ASP A 77 -37.73 10.86 -16.93
N ALA A 78 -38.76 11.66 -16.61
CA ALA A 78 -38.73 12.60 -15.49
C ALA A 78 -38.59 11.91 -14.12
N GLN A 79 -38.90 10.61 -14.02
CA GLN A 79 -38.68 9.81 -12.80
C GLN A 79 -37.23 9.30 -12.66
N TYR A 80 -36.43 9.32 -13.74
CA TYR A 80 -35.06 8.81 -13.71
C TYR A 80 -34.18 9.65 -12.79
N GLY A 81 -33.80 9.04 -11.66
CA GLY A 81 -32.94 9.64 -10.64
C GLY A 81 -33.59 10.70 -9.76
N ALA A 82 -34.93 10.71 -9.67
CA ALA A 82 -35.66 11.52 -8.69
C ALA A 82 -35.18 11.27 -7.23
N GLY A 83 -34.78 10.04 -6.91
CA GLY A 83 -34.20 9.66 -5.61
C GLY A 83 -32.72 10.03 -5.41
N TYR A 84 -32.01 10.46 -6.46
CA TYR A 84 -30.61 10.86 -6.40
C TYR A 84 -30.43 12.26 -5.80
N GLY A 85 -31.49 13.07 -5.83
CA GLY A 85 -31.52 14.45 -5.34
C GLY A 85 -30.80 15.40 -6.29
N ARG A 86 -29.79 16.11 -5.76
CA ARG A 86 -29.01 17.11 -6.50
C ARG A 86 -27.93 16.46 -7.36
N TYR A 87 -27.55 17.13 -8.45
CA TYR A 87 -26.39 16.79 -9.27
C TYR A 87 -25.13 16.66 -8.41
N LYS A 88 -24.34 15.62 -8.69
CA LYS A 88 -23.06 15.36 -8.03
C LYS A 88 -22.01 14.98 -9.05
N ASP A 89 -20.83 15.53 -8.86
CA ASP A 89 -19.67 15.29 -9.71
C ASP A 89 -18.48 14.76 -8.90
N LYS A 90 -17.65 13.95 -9.54
CA LYS A 90 -16.43 13.38 -8.93
C LYS A 90 -15.24 14.14 -9.46
N VAL A 91 -14.48 14.74 -8.56
CA VAL A 91 -13.33 15.57 -8.90
C VAL A 91 -12.08 14.98 -8.28
N ILE A 92 -11.00 14.88 -9.04
CA ILE A 92 -9.68 14.50 -8.53
C ILE A 92 -8.72 15.65 -8.80
N ASP A 93 -8.08 16.13 -7.75
CA ASP A 93 -7.07 17.16 -7.80
C ASP A 93 -5.70 16.58 -7.44
N GLY A 94 -4.64 17.16 -8.01
CA GLY A 94 -3.25 16.87 -7.66
C GLY A 94 -2.45 18.15 -7.46
N LYS A 95 -1.62 18.18 -6.42
CA LYS A 95 -0.66 19.25 -6.15
C LYS A 95 0.72 18.66 -5.90
N VAL A 96 1.70 19.18 -6.64
CA VAL A 96 3.11 18.82 -6.53
C VAL A 96 3.91 20.01 -6.01
N GLN A 97 4.44 19.90 -4.79
CA GLN A 97 5.42 20.83 -4.24
C GLN A 97 6.78 20.56 -4.88
N LEU A 98 7.25 21.51 -5.69
CA LEU A 98 8.52 21.39 -6.42
C LEU A 98 9.72 21.48 -5.47
N TRP A 99 9.67 22.42 -4.54
CA TRP A 99 10.67 22.57 -3.48
C TRP A 99 10.06 23.24 -2.25
N LYS A 100 10.66 22.97 -1.09
CA LYS A 100 10.29 23.56 0.19
C LYS A 100 10.89 24.97 0.32
N GLU A 101 10.33 25.74 1.25
CA GLU A 101 10.87 27.04 1.61
C GLU A 101 12.25 26.89 2.25
N GLU A 102 13.22 27.70 1.82
CA GLU A 102 14.57 27.72 2.40
C GLU A 102 15.20 29.12 2.34
N GLY A 103 15.63 29.64 3.50
CA GLY A 103 16.25 30.96 3.58
C GLY A 103 15.34 32.05 3.02
N TRP A 104 15.72 32.69 1.90
CA TRP A 104 14.90 33.67 1.19
C TRP A 104 13.99 33.05 0.12
N ARG A 105 14.24 31.81 -0.30
CA ARG A 105 13.47 31.14 -1.36
C ARG A 105 12.10 30.71 -0.84
N PRO A 106 11.00 31.05 -1.53
CA PRO A 106 9.67 30.56 -1.19
C PRO A 106 9.52 29.09 -1.58
N ALA A 107 8.62 28.38 -0.92
CA ALA A 107 8.12 27.10 -1.41
C ALA A 107 7.35 27.34 -2.72
N VAL A 108 7.47 26.44 -3.69
CA VAL A 108 6.72 26.53 -4.96
C VAL A 108 6.01 25.22 -5.24
N ALA A 109 4.76 25.30 -5.68
CA ALA A 109 3.99 24.16 -6.11
C ALA A 109 3.26 24.41 -7.44
N LEU A 110 3.07 23.33 -8.18
CA LEU A 110 2.15 23.25 -9.30
C LEU A 110 0.95 22.43 -8.86
N GLY A 111 -0.25 22.85 -9.24
CA GLY A 111 -1.44 22.05 -9.01
C GLY A 111 -2.39 22.07 -10.18
N ALA A 112 -3.17 21.01 -10.26
CA ALA A 112 -4.24 20.85 -11.21
C ALA A 112 -5.47 20.29 -10.50
N SER A 113 -6.60 20.94 -10.69
CA SER A 113 -7.90 20.48 -10.20
C SER A 113 -8.67 19.82 -11.32
N ASP A 114 -9.46 18.80 -10.97
CA ASP A 114 -10.30 18.04 -11.89
C ASP A 114 -9.52 17.47 -13.10
N VAL A 115 -8.44 16.75 -12.79
CA VAL A 115 -7.56 16.13 -13.79
C VAL A 115 -8.15 14.87 -14.43
N PHE A 116 -9.24 14.35 -13.87
CA PHE A 116 -9.92 13.14 -14.33
C PHE A 116 -11.43 13.28 -14.13
N GLY A 117 -12.22 12.92 -15.14
CA GLY A 117 -13.69 12.86 -15.03
C GLY A 117 -14.37 13.75 -16.05
N THR A 118 -15.36 14.51 -15.59
CA THR A 118 -16.17 15.44 -16.39
C THR A 118 -15.44 16.76 -16.65
N GLU A 119 -14.40 17.07 -15.86
CA GLU A 119 -13.58 18.28 -15.96
C GLU A 119 -14.37 19.60 -15.74
N LEU A 120 -15.52 19.53 -15.04
CA LEU A 120 -16.37 20.70 -14.74
C LEU A 120 -15.69 21.73 -13.84
N PHE A 121 -14.73 21.31 -13.00
CA PHE A 121 -14.04 22.16 -12.03
C PHE A 121 -12.56 22.36 -12.38
N LYS A 122 -12.19 22.21 -13.66
CA LYS A 122 -10.81 22.21 -14.13
C LYS A 122 -10.06 23.51 -13.83
N SER A 123 -8.89 23.38 -13.22
CA SER A 123 -7.96 24.49 -13.02
C SER A 123 -6.52 24.00 -13.07
N GLN A 124 -5.60 24.88 -13.46
CA GLN A 124 -4.16 24.66 -13.37
C GLN A 124 -3.53 25.91 -12.77
N TYR A 125 -2.61 25.75 -11.82
CA TYR A 125 -2.01 26.87 -11.12
C TYR A 125 -0.55 26.64 -10.76
N VAL A 126 0.18 27.74 -10.61
CA VAL A 126 1.47 27.83 -9.92
C VAL A 126 1.31 28.75 -8.73
N VAL A 127 1.90 28.40 -7.60
CA VAL A 127 1.84 29.18 -6.37
C VAL A 127 3.19 29.17 -5.66
N ALA A 128 3.56 30.32 -5.12
CA ALA A 128 4.71 30.50 -4.25
C ALA A 128 4.23 30.89 -2.84
N THR A 129 4.78 30.24 -1.81
CA THR A 129 4.41 30.49 -0.40
C THR A 129 5.65 30.79 0.43
N LYS A 130 5.50 31.75 1.35
CA LYS A 130 6.54 32.18 2.28
C LYS A 130 5.98 32.29 3.69
N THR A 131 6.72 31.78 4.67
CA THR A 131 6.43 32.00 6.08
C THR A 131 7.30 33.12 6.65
N LEU A 132 6.70 33.96 7.51
CA LEU A 132 7.30 35.14 8.11
C LEU A 132 7.06 35.13 9.63
N GLY A 133 7.90 35.88 10.35
CA GLY A 133 7.94 35.91 11.82
C GLY A 133 8.84 34.82 12.40
N ASP A 134 9.42 35.06 13.58
CA ASP A 134 10.36 34.13 14.22
C ASP A 134 9.70 32.77 14.55
N ALA A 135 8.39 32.80 14.83
CA ALA A 135 7.57 31.61 15.04
C ALA A 135 6.96 31.04 13.75
N LYS A 136 7.27 31.59 12.56
CA LYS A 136 6.64 31.27 11.27
C LYS A 136 5.11 31.35 11.31
N ASN A 137 4.59 32.32 12.06
CA ASN A 137 3.17 32.45 12.37
C ASN A 137 2.37 33.26 11.32
N VAL A 138 3.04 33.80 10.31
CA VAL A 138 2.40 34.44 9.14
C VAL A 138 2.77 33.65 7.89
N GLU A 139 1.79 33.12 7.17
CA GLU A 139 1.97 32.46 5.87
C GLU A 139 1.37 33.32 4.76
N PHE A 140 2.18 33.70 3.77
CA PHE A 140 1.74 34.46 2.60
C PHE A 140 1.97 33.66 1.32
N SER A 141 1.00 33.67 0.41
CA SER A 141 1.15 33.08 -0.91
C SER A 141 0.72 34.02 -2.02
N LEU A 142 1.40 33.90 -3.15
CA LEU A 142 1.05 34.54 -4.41
C LEU A 142 1.06 33.47 -5.50
N GLY A 143 0.00 33.41 -6.30
CA GLY A 143 -0.12 32.44 -7.36
C GLY A 143 -0.83 32.98 -8.59
N TYR A 144 -0.75 32.18 -9.65
CA TYR A 144 -1.41 32.45 -10.93
C TYR A 144 -2.09 31.16 -11.41
N GLY A 145 -3.37 31.26 -11.74
CA GLY A 145 -4.17 30.15 -12.23
C GLY A 145 -4.74 30.40 -13.63
N THR A 146 -5.07 29.31 -14.31
CA THR A 146 -5.84 29.30 -15.55
C THR A 146 -7.09 28.42 -15.43
N LYS A 147 -8.07 28.68 -16.32
CA LYS A 147 -9.40 28.05 -16.38
C LYS A 147 -10.33 28.53 -15.27
N ARG A 148 -10.58 27.72 -14.23
CA ARG A 148 -11.50 28.07 -13.13
C ARG A 148 -10.90 29.09 -12.16
N ILE A 149 -9.71 28.84 -11.61
CA ILE A 149 -8.88 29.91 -11.04
C ILE A 149 -8.33 30.69 -12.23
N ASP A 150 -8.67 31.98 -12.35
CA ASP A 150 -8.41 32.72 -13.58
C ASP A 150 -7.72 34.06 -13.26
N GLY A 151 -6.39 34.05 -13.39
CA GLY A 151 -5.52 35.18 -13.06
C GLY A 151 -4.81 35.03 -11.73
N THR A 152 -4.35 36.16 -11.19
CA THR A 152 -3.59 36.21 -9.94
C THR A 152 -4.48 35.99 -8.73
N PHE A 153 -4.00 35.17 -7.79
CA PHE A 153 -4.59 35.01 -6.46
C PHE A 153 -3.52 35.19 -5.39
N ALA A 154 -3.95 35.56 -4.21
CA ALA A 154 -3.08 35.70 -3.06
C ALA A 154 -3.80 35.27 -1.80
N GLY A 155 -3.04 34.88 -0.78
CA GLY A 155 -3.61 34.59 0.53
C GLY A 155 -2.63 34.87 1.65
N VAL A 156 -3.20 35.10 2.83
CA VAL A 156 -2.47 35.33 4.07
C VAL A 156 -3.17 34.55 5.19
N ARG A 157 -2.39 33.85 5.99
CA ARG A 157 -2.82 33.23 7.25
C ARG A 157 -1.97 33.81 8.36
N TRP A 158 -2.61 34.29 9.40
CA TRP A 158 -1.96 34.70 10.63
C TRP A 158 -2.46 33.81 11.77
N THR A 159 -1.53 33.13 12.44
CA THR A 159 -1.79 32.31 13.61
C THR A 159 -1.33 33.05 14.85
N SER A 160 -2.18 33.11 15.88
CA SER A 160 -1.83 33.72 17.16
C SER A 160 -0.80 32.84 17.88
N ILE A 161 0.25 33.45 18.44
CA ILE A 161 1.27 32.74 19.22
C ILE A 161 0.70 32.36 20.60
N ASP A 162 -0.08 33.25 21.22
CA ASP A 162 -0.72 33.03 22.53
C ASP A 162 -1.89 32.05 22.43
N HIS A 163 -2.53 31.98 21.26
CA HIS A 163 -3.65 31.09 20.98
C HIS A 163 -3.40 30.29 19.68
N PRO A 164 -2.47 29.31 19.69
CA PRO A 164 -1.99 28.59 18.50
C PRO A 164 -3.02 27.64 17.86
N ARG A 165 -4.25 27.63 18.39
CA ARG A 165 -5.41 26.94 17.84
C ARG A 165 -6.25 27.82 16.91
N TRP A 166 -6.06 29.13 16.96
CA TRP A 166 -6.83 30.10 16.19
C TRP A 166 -5.97 30.75 15.11
N SER A 167 -6.52 30.86 13.91
CA SER A 167 -5.91 31.59 12.81
C SER A 167 -6.93 32.48 12.10
N VAL A 168 -6.48 33.66 11.68
CA VAL A 168 -7.21 34.55 10.78
C VAL A 168 -6.69 34.35 9.38
N VAL A 169 -7.59 34.21 8.42
CA VAL A 169 -7.25 33.92 7.04
C VAL A 169 -7.88 34.95 6.12
N GLY A 170 -7.08 35.51 5.21
CA GLY A 170 -7.55 36.34 4.12
C GLY A 170 -7.11 35.75 2.79
N GLU A 171 -7.97 35.79 1.78
CA GLU A 171 -7.57 35.48 0.40
C GLU A 171 -8.15 36.50 -0.58
N TYR A 172 -7.45 36.70 -1.69
CA TYR A 172 -8.02 37.27 -2.91
C TYR A 172 -8.42 36.11 -3.82
N ASN A 173 -9.72 35.84 -3.89
CA ASN A 173 -10.28 34.75 -4.68
C ASN A 173 -10.40 35.18 -6.16
N SER A 174 -9.65 34.51 -7.04
CA SER A 174 -9.68 34.75 -8.50
C SER A 174 -10.50 33.73 -9.29
N ILE A 175 -11.30 32.90 -8.60
CA ILE A 175 -12.18 31.94 -9.26
C ILE A 175 -13.24 32.66 -10.10
N ASP A 176 -13.35 32.28 -11.37
CA ASP A 176 -14.36 32.79 -12.29
C ASP A 176 -15.59 31.87 -12.29
N TYR A 177 -16.53 32.14 -11.39
CA TYR A 177 -17.74 31.34 -11.21
C TYR A 177 -18.71 31.40 -12.40
N ASN A 178 -18.54 32.35 -13.34
CA ASN A 178 -19.37 32.38 -14.56
C ASN A 178 -19.10 31.18 -15.48
N LYS A 179 -17.93 30.56 -15.36
CA LYS A 179 -17.53 29.38 -16.13
C LYS A 179 -18.01 28.07 -15.49
N ASP A 180 -18.59 28.12 -14.29
CA ASP A 180 -19.06 26.92 -13.62
C ASP A 180 -20.33 26.35 -14.28
N TYR A 181 -20.55 25.05 -14.13
CA TYR A 181 -21.70 24.36 -14.71
C TYR A 181 -23.03 24.96 -14.25
N LEU A 182 -23.86 25.38 -15.21
CA LEU A 182 -25.16 26.02 -14.99
C LEU A 182 -25.10 27.24 -14.05
N ALA A 183 -24.02 28.01 -14.09
CA ALA A 183 -23.75 29.11 -13.15
C ALA A 183 -24.89 30.13 -12.98
N THR A 184 -25.61 30.45 -14.06
CA THR A 184 -26.76 31.38 -14.00
C THR A 184 -27.94 30.78 -13.22
N GLN A 185 -28.22 29.48 -13.41
CA GLN A 185 -29.34 28.79 -12.75
C GLN A 185 -29.09 28.57 -11.26
N THR A 186 -27.82 28.34 -10.88
CA THR A 186 -27.42 28.02 -9.50
C THR A 186 -27.07 29.24 -8.66
N GLY A 187 -27.06 30.44 -9.26
CA GLY A 187 -26.62 31.67 -8.63
C GLY A 187 -25.09 31.81 -8.52
N ALA A 188 -24.31 30.83 -8.99
CA ALA A 188 -22.85 30.91 -8.98
C ALA A 188 -22.33 32.10 -9.81
N ALA A 189 -23.01 32.48 -10.90
CA ALA A 189 -22.65 33.63 -11.74
C ALA A 189 -22.72 34.98 -11.00
N GLN A 190 -23.41 35.05 -9.87
CA GLN A 190 -23.47 36.27 -9.05
C GLN A 190 -22.20 36.47 -8.21
N ARG A 191 -21.37 35.43 -8.07
CA ARG A 191 -20.14 35.47 -7.27
C ARG A 191 -19.05 36.16 -8.06
N ARG A 192 -18.45 37.18 -7.45
CA ARG A 192 -17.36 37.95 -8.05
C ARG A 192 -16.00 37.60 -7.44
N LYS A 193 -14.96 37.78 -8.26
CA LYS A 193 -13.57 37.77 -7.78
C LYS A 193 -13.39 38.86 -6.73
N GLY A 194 -12.62 38.59 -5.68
CA GLY A 194 -12.44 39.58 -4.60
C GLY A 194 -11.94 39.01 -3.27
N PRO A 195 -11.81 39.88 -2.26
CA PRO A 195 -11.33 39.48 -0.95
C PRO A 195 -12.36 38.61 -0.20
N VAL A 196 -11.85 37.62 0.52
CA VAL A 196 -12.60 36.75 1.42
C VAL A 196 -11.83 36.69 2.74
N LEU A 197 -12.55 36.80 3.86
CA LEU A 197 -11.98 36.71 5.20
C LEU A 197 -12.57 35.51 5.93
N GLY A 198 -11.76 34.85 6.75
CA GLY A 198 -12.16 33.68 7.50
C GLY A 198 -11.40 33.52 8.81
N VAL A 199 -11.94 32.65 9.65
CA VAL A 199 -11.36 32.21 10.91
C VAL A 199 -11.25 30.70 10.88
N GLU A 200 -10.08 30.20 11.29
CA GLU A 200 -9.78 28.79 11.44
C GLU A 200 -9.61 28.44 12.93
N TYR A 201 -10.12 27.28 13.32
CA TYR A 201 -9.93 26.70 14.64
C TYR A 201 -9.43 25.26 14.51
N ARG A 202 -8.35 24.91 15.21
CA ARG A 202 -7.81 23.55 15.28
C ARG A 202 -7.83 23.00 16.70
N TRP A 203 -8.36 21.79 16.85
CA TRP A 203 -8.33 21.04 18.09
C TRP A 203 -7.86 19.61 17.83
N GLY A 204 -6.53 19.41 17.96
CA GLY A 204 -5.88 18.15 17.65
C GLY A 204 -6.09 17.79 16.17
N TRP A 205 -6.71 16.63 15.94
CA TRP A 205 -7.15 16.15 14.64
C TRP A 205 -8.32 16.91 14.01
N LEU A 206 -9.12 17.68 14.76
CA LEU A 206 -10.31 18.36 14.24
C LEU A 206 -9.97 19.78 13.77
N GLY A 207 -10.44 20.15 12.58
CA GLY A 207 -10.35 21.49 12.04
C GLY A 207 -11.72 22.03 11.65
N LEU A 208 -11.95 23.31 11.95
CA LEU A 208 -13.11 24.09 11.53
C LEU A 208 -12.62 25.38 10.87
N GLN A 209 -13.24 25.76 9.76
CA GLN A 209 -13.03 27.04 9.11
C GLN A 209 -14.39 27.64 8.76
N ALA A 210 -14.57 28.91 9.08
CA ALA A 210 -15.74 29.68 8.67
C ALA A 210 -15.26 30.97 7.98
N SER A 211 -15.89 31.33 6.89
CA SER A 211 -15.45 32.46 6.07
C SER A 211 -16.59 33.19 5.38
N ARG A 212 -16.36 34.48 5.12
CA ARG A 212 -17.30 35.40 4.49
C ARG A 212 -16.60 36.11 3.34
N GLY A 213 -17.11 35.86 2.13
CA GLY A 213 -16.81 36.67 0.95
C GLY A 213 -17.84 37.77 0.78
N ARG A 214 -17.66 38.60 -0.26
CA ARG A 214 -18.60 39.68 -0.60
C ARG A 214 -20.02 39.16 -0.80
N ASP A 215 -20.16 38.05 -1.52
CA ASP A 215 -21.45 37.57 -2.01
C ASP A 215 -21.86 36.21 -1.37
N ASN A 216 -20.99 35.58 -0.57
CA ASN A 216 -21.20 34.20 -0.06
C ASN A 216 -20.63 33.98 1.35
N PHE A 217 -21.11 32.93 2.01
CA PHE A 217 -20.57 32.38 3.26
C PHE A 217 -20.13 30.95 2.99
N SER A 218 -19.00 30.56 3.58
CA SER A 218 -18.52 29.18 3.50
C SER A 218 -18.06 28.64 4.83
N VAL A 219 -18.23 27.33 4.99
CA VAL A 219 -17.77 26.55 6.13
C VAL A 219 -17.05 25.31 5.65
N ASN A 220 -16.03 24.90 6.40
CA ASN A 220 -15.30 23.67 6.18
C ASN A 220 -15.06 23.01 7.55
N ALA A 221 -15.36 21.72 7.66
CA ALA A 221 -15.10 20.92 8.85
C ALA A 221 -14.38 19.65 8.44
N PHE A 222 -13.28 19.31 9.11
CA PHE A 222 -12.46 18.19 8.72
C PHE A 222 -11.74 17.52 9.89
N VAL A 223 -11.28 16.29 9.64
CA VAL A 223 -10.44 15.51 10.54
C VAL A 223 -9.15 15.14 9.80
N SER A 224 -7.99 15.50 10.37
CA SER A 224 -6.65 15.17 9.89
C SER A 224 -6.03 14.08 10.75
N ILE A 225 -5.72 12.93 10.16
CA ILE A 225 -5.15 11.75 10.80
C ILE A 225 -3.73 11.54 10.26
N PRO A 226 -2.68 11.59 11.10
CA PRO A 226 -1.30 11.44 10.64
C PRO A 226 -0.94 9.96 10.53
N PHE A 227 -1.17 9.30 9.39
CA PHE A 227 -0.90 7.85 9.19
C PHE A 227 0.56 7.45 9.46
N GLY A 228 1.48 8.42 9.44
CA GLY A 228 2.88 8.22 9.80
C GLY A 228 3.15 7.88 11.26
N GLU A 229 2.29 8.24 12.23
CA GLU A 229 2.52 7.85 13.62
C GLU A 229 2.05 6.40 13.87
N ARG A 230 2.74 5.67 14.74
CA ARG A 230 2.56 4.21 14.84
C ARG A 230 1.35 3.79 15.68
N GLU A 231 1.24 4.38 16.87
CA GLU A 231 0.22 4.09 17.86
C GLU A 231 -0.32 5.40 18.42
N TYR A 232 -1.55 5.73 18.06
CA TYR A 232 -2.24 6.92 18.57
C TYR A 232 -3.02 6.61 19.86
N ILE A 233 -3.26 5.32 20.15
CA ILE A 233 -4.02 4.85 21.30
C ILE A 233 -3.16 3.90 22.16
N PRO A 234 -2.87 4.26 23.42
CA PRO A 234 -2.06 3.43 24.32
C PRO A 234 -2.67 2.05 24.62
N LYS A 235 -1.80 1.04 24.73
CA LYS A 235 -2.14 -0.37 24.97
C LYS A 235 -2.41 -0.71 26.44
N ILE A 236 -3.50 -0.19 27.00
CA ILE A 236 -3.83 -0.35 28.43
C ILE A 236 -4.54 -1.66 28.81
N TYR A 237 -5.09 -2.41 27.84
CA TYR A 237 -5.80 -3.68 28.10
C TYR A 237 -5.03 -4.93 27.68
N GLU A 238 -3.71 -4.85 27.59
CA GLU A 238 -2.86 -6.00 27.28
C GLU A 238 -2.76 -6.97 28.48
N PRO A 239 -2.92 -8.29 28.27
CA PRO A 239 -2.62 -9.28 29.30
C PRO A 239 -1.15 -9.18 29.71
N ARG A 240 -0.88 -9.37 31.00
CA ARG A 240 0.50 -9.47 31.50
C ARG A 240 1.19 -10.70 30.88
N PRO A 241 2.50 -10.62 30.62
CA PRO A 241 3.28 -11.80 30.24
C PRO A 241 3.17 -12.89 31.31
N PHE A 242 3.38 -14.14 30.91
CA PHE A 242 3.45 -15.26 31.85
C PHE A 242 4.52 -15.00 32.93
N GLU A 243 4.09 -15.13 34.19
CA GLU A 243 4.95 -15.08 35.37
C GLU A 243 4.70 -16.36 36.16
N ASP A 244 5.74 -17.18 36.26
CA ASP A 244 5.72 -18.36 37.12
C ASP A 244 5.93 -17.92 38.57
N LYS A 245 4.85 -17.93 39.35
CA LYS A 245 4.87 -17.48 40.75
C LYS A 245 5.40 -18.54 41.70
N ASP A 246 5.29 -19.82 41.32
CA ASP A 246 5.64 -20.98 42.15
C ASP A 246 6.47 -21.98 41.31
N PRO A 247 7.73 -21.64 40.99
CA PRO A 247 8.54 -22.45 40.08
C PRO A 247 8.83 -23.83 40.66
N VAL A 248 8.39 -24.87 39.96
CA VAL A 248 8.67 -26.28 40.25
C VAL A 248 10.04 -26.64 39.63
N PRO A 249 10.85 -27.54 40.24
CA PRO A 249 12.07 -28.02 39.61
C PRO A 249 11.82 -28.56 38.20
N ALA A 250 12.59 -28.08 37.22
CA ALA A 250 12.43 -28.50 35.83
C ALA A 250 12.73 -30.00 35.69
N PRO A 251 11.85 -30.79 35.04
CA PRO A 251 12.09 -32.20 34.82
C PRO A 251 13.30 -32.39 33.91
N THR A 252 13.99 -33.52 34.02
CA THR A 252 15.03 -33.93 33.08
C THR A 252 14.44 -34.30 31.73
N ILE A 253 15.26 -34.30 30.66
CA ILE A 253 14.80 -34.72 29.31
C ILE A 253 14.14 -36.12 29.31
N PRO A 254 14.66 -37.15 29.99
CA PRO A 254 13.99 -38.45 30.09
C PRO A 254 12.62 -38.36 30.78
N GLU A 255 12.51 -37.68 31.93
CA GLU A 255 11.25 -37.51 32.65
C GLU A 255 10.21 -36.78 31.79
N TRP A 256 10.62 -35.74 31.05
CA TRP A 256 9.75 -35.02 30.13
C TRP A 256 9.23 -35.90 28.98
N ARG A 257 10.01 -36.88 28.52
CA ARG A 257 9.60 -37.81 27.46
C ARG A 257 8.69 -38.93 27.97
N GLU A 258 8.84 -39.31 29.22
CA GLU A 258 8.04 -40.36 29.86
C GLU A 258 6.66 -39.84 30.27
N ASP A 259 6.58 -38.60 30.77
CA ASP A 259 5.32 -37.98 31.17
C ASP A 259 4.87 -36.92 30.14
N PRO A 260 3.83 -37.23 29.33
CA PRO A 260 3.30 -36.28 28.37
C PRO A 260 2.58 -35.07 29.02
N GLY A 261 2.30 -35.11 30.32
CA GLY A 261 1.72 -34.02 31.10
C GLY A 261 2.55 -32.74 31.04
N TYR A 262 3.89 -32.82 31.07
CA TYR A 262 4.76 -31.65 31.00
C TYR A 262 4.62 -30.88 29.67
N GLY A 263 4.52 -31.61 28.55
CA GLY A 263 4.26 -30.99 27.26
C GLY A 263 2.86 -30.40 27.17
N ALA A 264 1.86 -31.08 27.75
CA ALA A 264 0.49 -30.58 27.82
C ALA A 264 0.37 -29.29 28.65
N ASP A 265 1.12 -29.16 29.75
CA ASP A 265 1.15 -27.95 30.58
C ASP A 265 1.72 -26.74 29.83
N LEU A 266 2.80 -26.92 29.07
CA LEU A 266 3.33 -25.87 28.20
C LEU A 266 2.28 -25.44 27.16
N VAL A 267 1.60 -26.40 26.53
CA VAL A 267 0.53 -26.10 25.55
C VAL A 267 -0.63 -25.34 26.22
N ARG A 268 -1.05 -25.74 27.42
CA ARG A 268 -2.08 -25.04 28.20
C ARG A 268 -1.67 -23.61 28.54
N ALA A 269 -0.43 -23.41 29.00
CA ALA A 269 0.10 -22.09 29.35
C ALA A 269 0.21 -21.14 28.14
N LEU A 270 0.59 -21.66 26.97
CA LEU A 270 0.59 -20.91 25.72
C LEU A 270 -0.85 -20.60 25.27
N THR A 271 -1.75 -21.58 25.32
CA THR A 271 -3.16 -21.39 24.91
C THR A 271 -3.89 -20.35 25.77
N ALA A 272 -3.57 -20.29 27.07
CA ALA A 272 -4.10 -19.28 27.99
C ALA A 272 -3.68 -17.83 27.62
N GLN A 273 -2.66 -17.68 26.77
CA GLN A 273 -2.15 -16.39 26.26
C GLN A 273 -2.52 -16.15 24.78
N ASP A 274 -3.65 -16.71 24.33
CA ASP A 274 -4.18 -16.57 22.97
C ASP A 274 -3.28 -17.15 21.85
N PHE A 275 -2.30 -17.99 22.19
CA PHE A 275 -1.63 -18.81 21.19
C PHE A 275 -2.55 -19.96 20.75
N LYS A 276 -2.50 -20.28 19.47
CA LYS A 276 -3.34 -21.27 18.80
C LYS A 276 -2.48 -22.21 17.97
N ASN A 277 -3.04 -23.37 17.61
CA ASN A 277 -2.34 -24.41 16.85
C ASN A 277 -0.96 -24.71 17.43
N VAL A 278 -0.88 -24.76 18.76
CA VAL A 278 0.38 -24.94 19.50
C VAL A 278 0.78 -26.41 19.41
N ARG A 279 1.98 -26.64 18.90
CA ARG A 279 2.62 -27.95 18.82
C ARG A 279 4.00 -27.85 19.45
N VAL A 280 4.37 -28.85 20.22
CA VAL A 280 5.62 -28.99 20.97
C VAL A 280 6.21 -30.36 20.67
N GLY A 281 7.53 -30.41 20.46
CA GLY A 281 8.29 -31.65 20.29
C GLY A 281 9.72 -31.50 20.79
N LEU A 282 10.22 -32.51 21.50
CA LEU A 282 11.56 -32.51 22.07
C LEU A 282 12.48 -33.45 21.27
N GLY A 283 13.39 -32.88 20.47
CA GLY A 283 14.35 -33.63 19.66
C GLY A 283 15.78 -33.46 20.20
N GLY A 284 16.39 -34.53 20.70
CA GLY A 284 17.70 -34.43 21.36
C GLY A 284 17.65 -33.45 22.54
N ASN A 285 18.43 -32.37 22.46
CA ASN A 285 18.48 -31.26 23.44
C ASN A 285 17.76 -30.00 22.91
N THR A 286 16.89 -30.13 21.91
CA THR A 286 16.15 -29.03 21.28
C THR A 286 14.66 -29.16 21.51
N LEU A 287 14.06 -28.12 22.13
CA LEU A 287 12.62 -27.97 22.25
C LEU A 287 12.08 -27.22 21.03
N ASN A 288 11.30 -27.89 20.20
CA ASN A 288 10.66 -27.31 19.02
C ASN A 288 9.21 -26.95 19.36
N ILE A 289 8.80 -25.75 18.98
CA ILE A 289 7.45 -25.22 19.20
C ILE A 289 6.95 -24.66 17.87
N THR A 290 5.79 -25.10 17.41
CA THR A 290 5.05 -24.51 16.29
C THR A 290 3.81 -23.85 16.86
N LEU A 291 3.52 -22.60 16.50
CA LEU A 291 2.36 -21.88 17.04
C LEU A 291 1.87 -20.78 16.09
N THR A 292 0.67 -20.29 16.35
CA THR A 292 0.15 -19.03 15.81
C THR A 292 -0.41 -18.18 16.95
N ASN A 293 -0.70 -16.91 16.71
CA ASN A 293 -1.34 -16.03 17.68
C ASN A 293 -2.53 -15.34 17.02
N SER A 294 -3.69 -15.28 17.70
CA SER A 294 -4.90 -14.66 17.13
C SER A 294 -5.05 -13.17 17.45
N ARG A 295 -4.20 -12.61 18.35
CA ARG A 295 -4.34 -11.25 18.87
C ARG A 295 -3.16 -10.33 18.53
N ILE A 296 -1.95 -10.74 18.86
CA ILE A 296 -0.73 -9.94 18.75
C ILE A 296 -0.35 -9.80 17.26
N SER A 297 -0.29 -8.56 16.79
CA SER A 297 -0.06 -8.26 15.37
C SER A 297 1.42 -8.25 14.98
N ASN A 298 2.31 -7.95 15.93
CA ASN A 298 3.76 -7.99 15.73
C ASN A 298 4.29 -9.41 15.99
N MET A 299 4.87 -10.03 14.94
CA MET A 299 5.34 -11.41 15.03
C MET A 299 6.43 -11.59 16.09
N GLY A 300 7.43 -10.70 16.13
CA GLY A 300 8.55 -10.81 17.08
C GLY A 300 8.11 -10.70 18.55
N ARG A 301 7.18 -9.79 18.84
CA ARG A 301 6.52 -9.68 20.15
C ARG A 301 5.77 -10.96 20.54
N ALA A 302 5.02 -11.54 19.60
CA ALA A 302 4.32 -12.81 19.83
C ALA A 302 5.30 -13.95 20.14
N VAL A 303 6.39 -14.07 19.37
CA VAL A 303 7.43 -15.08 19.66
C VAL A 303 8.10 -14.84 21.01
N GLY A 304 8.41 -13.60 21.37
CA GLY A 304 9.01 -13.27 22.66
C GLY A 304 8.16 -13.69 23.86
N ARG A 305 6.83 -13.47 23.80
CA ARG A 305 5.90 -13.99 24.83
C ARG A 305 5.87 -15.51 24.88
N ALA A 306 5.84 -16.17 23.71
CA ALA A 306 5.83 -17.62 23.66
C ALA A 306 7.11 -18.23 24.26
N VAL A 307 8.27 -17.67 23.94
CA VAL A 307 9.57 -18.14 24.42
C VAL A 307 9.74 -17.90 25.92
N ARG A 308 9.25 -16.76 26.44
CA ARG A 308 9.21 -16.51 27.89
C ARG A 308 8.42 -17.58 28.63
N THR A 309 7.29 -17.99 28.06
CA THR A 309 6.49 -19.09 28.60
C THR A 309 7.24 -20.41 28.46
N ALA A 310 7.78 -20.72 27.29
CA ALA A 310 8.52 -21.94 27.02
C ALA A 310 9.68 -22.17 28.00
N LEU A 311 10.44 -21.12 28.34
CA LEU A 311 11.54 -21.21 29.31
C LEU A 311 11.11 -21.75 30.68
N ALA A 312 9.90 -21.40 31.15
CA ALA A 312 9.40 -21.86 32.44
C ALA A 312 9.07 -23.37 32.45
N PHE A 313 8.73 -23.94 31.29
CA PHE A 313 8.38 -25.36 31.14
C PHE A 313 9.50 -26.19 30.46
N THR A 314 10.65 -25.58 30.19
CA THR A 314 11.74 -26.25 29.46
C THR A 314 12.46 -27.25 30.39
N PRO A 315 12.62 -28.52 29.99
CA PRO A 315 13.31 -29.50 30.83
C PRO A 315 14.81 -29.21 30.98
N ALA A 316 15.37 -29.63 32.11
CA ALA A 316 16.79 -29.55 32.38
C ALA A 316 17.60 -30.34 31.34
N GLY A 317 18.62 -29.69 30.77
CA GLY A 317 19.48 -30.25 29.72
C GLY A 317 19.13 -29.80 28.30
N VAL A 318 18.02 -29.09 28.08
CA VAL A 318 17.73 -28.43 26.80
C VAL A 318 18.68 -27.26 26.60
N THR A 319 19.32 -27.22 25.45
CA THR A 319 20.27 -26.16 25.07
C THR A 319 19.71 -25.23 24.00
N THR A 320 18.63 -25.63 23.33
CA THR A 320 18.06 -24.85 22.22
C THR A 320 16.54 -24.86 22.26
N ILE A 321 15.93 -23.70 22.09
CA ILE A 321 14.49 -23.55 21.83
C ILE A 321 14.31 -23.07 20.39
N LYS A 322 13.45 -23.73 19.62
CA LYS A 322 13.05 -23.32 18.28
C LYS A 322 11.56 -22.99 18.26
N VAL A 323 11.20 -21.80 17.80
CA VAL A 323 9.80 -21.38 17.65
C VAL A 323 9.50 -21.07 16.19
N THR A 324 8.63 -21.88 15.58
CA THR A 324 8.12 -21.70 14.23
C THR A 324 6.75 -21.02 14.29
N TYR A 325 6.68 -19.78 13.82
CA TYR A 325 5.43 -19.02 13.71
C TYR A 325 4.70 -19.41 12.43
N THR A 326 3.41 -19.73 12.56
CA THR A 326 2.54 -20.19 11.47
C THR A 326 1.31 -19.32 11.31
N LYS A 327 0.68 -19.38 10.12
CA LYS A 327 -0.67 -18.86 9.87
C LYS A 327 -1.39 -19.81 8.92
N LEU A 328 -2.57 -20.29 9.30
CA LEU A 328 -3.29 -21.36 8.57
C LEU A 328 -2.41 -22.60 8.33
N ASP A 329 -1.67 -23.03 9.37
CA ASP A 329 -0.64 -24.08 9.33
C ASP A 329 0.51 -23.84 8.32
N GLN A 330 0.58 -22.67 7.67
CA GLN A 330 1.70 -22.32 6.80
C GLN A 330 2.84 -21.77 7.64
N PRO A 331 4.06 -22.34 7.53
CA PRO A 331 5.21 -21.87 8.27
C PRO A 331 5.74 -20.57 7.67
N LEU A 332 5.97 -19.56 8.50
CA LEU A 332 6.35 -18.22 8.03
C LEU A 332 7.77 -17.85 8.41
N THR A 333 8.11 -18.06 9.69
CA THR A 333 9.40 -17.71 10.27
C THR A 333 9.74 -18.68 11.40
N THR A 334 11.02 -19.05 11.52
CA THR A 334 11.56 -19.83 12.63
C THR A 334 12.58 -18.99 13.39
N TYR A 335 12.41 -18.89 14.70
CA TYR A 335 13.35 -18.29 15.65
C TYR A 335 14.06 -19.41 16.39
N GLU A 336 15.39 -19.41 16.38
CA GLU A 336 16.20 -20.37 17.14
C GLU A 336 17.02 -19.65 18.20
N PHE A 337 16.92 -20.11 19.45
CA PHE A 337 17.67 -19.60 20.59
C PHE A 337 18.62 -20.69 21.06
N PHE A 338 19.93 -20.45 20.94
CA PHE A 338 20.96 -21.46 21.20
C PHE A 338 21.74 -21.25 22.51
N ASP A 339 21.37 -20.23 23.28
CA ASP A 339 21.88 -19.96 24.63
C ASP A 339 20.71 -19.52 25.53
N LEU A 340 20.09 -20.49 26.22
CA LEU A 340 18.92 -20.23 27.07
C LEU A 340 19.21 -19.35 28.29
N PRO A 341 20.37 -19.49 28.97
CA PRO A 341 20.77 -18.54 30.02
C PRO A 341 20.80 -17.10 29.52
N LYS A 342 21.46 -16.82 28.38
CA LYS A 342 21.48 -15.45 27.83
C LYS A 342 20.11 -14.96 27.39
N LEU A 343 19.28 -15.82 26.80
CA LEU A 343 17.88 -15.49 26.50
C LEU A 343 17.12 -15.09 27.76
N GLN A 344 17.30 -15.82 28.88
CA GLN A 344 16.66 -15.50 30.15
C GLN A 344 17.16 -14.16 30.73
N GLU A 345 18.48 -13.93 30.71
CA GLU A 345 19.08 -12.65 31.12
C GLU A 345 18.57 -11.48 30.25
N TYR A 346 18.39 -11.70 28.95
CA TYR A 346 17.80 -10.72 28.05
C TYR A 346 16.33 -10.46 28.41
N LEU A 347 15.52 -11.48 28.62
CA LEU A 347 14.12 -11.26 29.01
C LEU A 347 13.97 -10.54 30.35
N LYS A 348 14.95 -10.67 31.27
CA LYS A 348 14.97 -10.02 32.59
C LYS A 348 15.44 -8.56 32.59
N GLY A 349 16.15 -8.08 31.57
CA GLY A 349 16.74 -6.74 31.62
C GLY A 349 18.26 -6.70 31.80
N ASN A 350 18.91 -7.85 31.99
CA ASN A 350 20.29 -7.91 32.50
C ASN A 350 21.36 -7.78 31.40
N ILE A 351 21.02 -8.13 30.17
CA ILE A 351 21.87 -7.91 29.00
C ILE A 351 21.15 -7.07 27.94
N ASP A 352 21.96 -6.40 27.11
CA ASP A 352 21.47 -5.59 26.01
C ASP A 352 21.09 -6.43 24.78
N ARG A 353 20.41 -5.79 23.82
CA ARG A 353 19.96 -6.45 22.58
C ARG A 353 21.12 -6.89 21.69
N LYS A 354 22.25 -6.20 21.76
CA LYS A 354 23.43 -6.51 20.95
C LYS A 354 24.03 -7.85 21.39
N ALA A 355 24.22 -8.05 22.69
CA ALA A 355 24.71 -9.31 23.25
C ALA A 355 23.72 -10.47 23.01
N PHE A 356 22.42 -10.17 22.98
CA PHE A 356 21.39 -11.17 22.66
C PHE A 356 21.36 -11.56 21.18
N ASN A 357 21.60 -10.64 20.26
CA ASN A 357 21.58 -10.90 18.81
C ASN A 357 22.64 -11.94 18.38
N ASP A 358 23.72 -12.10 19.14
CA ASP A 358 24.73 -13.13 18.90
C ASP A 358 24.23 -14.55 19.23
N VAL A 359 23.09 -14.68 19.92
CA VAL A 359 22.54 -15.97 20.41
C VAL A 359 21.13 -16.33 19.89
N VAL A 360 20.68 -15.61 18.87
CA VAL A 360 19.38 -15.86 18.22
C VAL A 360 19.52 -15.85 16.70
N LEU A 361 18.84 -16.79 16.04
CA LEU A 361 18.75 -16.87 14.59
C LEU A 361 17.29 -16.75 14.15
N VAL A 362 16.99 -15.72 13.37
CA VAL A 362 15.68 -15.55 12.71
C VAL A 362 15.83 -15.92 11.24
N ARG A 363 15.07 -16.92 10.77
CA ARG A 363 15.18 -17.42 9.40
C ARG A 363 13.85 -17.89 8.84
N TYR A 364 13.80 -18.06 7.51
CA TYR A 364 12.70 -18.79 6.89
C TYR A 364 12.70 -20.25 7.36
N PRO A 365 11.51 -20.86 7.53
CA PRO A 365 11.39 -22.26 7.93
C PRO A 365 11.81 -23.21 6.81
N ASN A 366 12.39 -24.32 7.22
CA ASN A 366 12.66 -25.50 6.41
C ASN A 366 11.59 -26.57 6.70
N ASN A 367 11.48 -27.58 5.85
CA ASN A 367 10.46 -28.64 6.01
C ASN A 367 10.53 -29.37 7.36
N ALA A 368 11.71 -29.41 8.00
CA ALA A 368 11.91 -30.06 9.30
C ALA A 368 11.48 -29.20 10.51
N ASP A 369 11.22 -27.91 10.32
CA ASP A 369 10.90 -26.99 11.42
C ASP A 369 9.43 -26.99 11.82
N VAL A 370 8.58 -27.65 11.03
CA VAL A 370 7.14 -27.71 11.23
C VAL A 370 6.76 -29.04 11.85
N ILE A 371 6.20 -28.99 13.04
CA ILE A 371 5.62 -30.16 13.68
C ILE A 371 4.23 -30.37 13.06
N ARG A 372 3.97 -31.59 12.56
CA ARG A 372 2.68 -31.98 11.96
C ARG A 372 1.83 -32.78 12.93
N ASP A 373 0.53 -32.91 12.63
CA ASP A 373 -0.42 -33.56 13.54
C ASP A 373 -0.06 -35.03 13.83
N ASP A 374 0.50 -35.75 12.86
CA ASP A 374 0.98 -37.13 13.02
C ASP A 374 2.14 -37.27 14.02
N GLN A 375 2.93 -36.22 14.21
CA GLN A 375 4.03 -36.16 15.16
C GLN A 375 3.58 -35.81 16.60
N GLN A 376 2.28 -35.54 16.80
CA GLN A 376 1.70 -35.06 18.06
C GLN A 376 0.51 -35.86 18.59
N SER A 377 0.23 -37.02 18.01
CA SER A 377 -0.89 -37.89 18.44
C SER A 377 -0.95 -38.13 19.96
N TRP A 378 0.20 -38.18 20.62
CA TRP A 378 0.34 -38.35 22.07
C TRP A 378 -0.27 -37.23 22.94
N LEU A 379 -0.47 -36.01 22.41
CA LEU A 379 -1.06 -34.88 23.16
C LEU A 379 -2.59 -34.83 23.10
N SER A 380 -3.18 -35.44 22.07
CA SER A 380 -4.62 -35.32 21.79
C SER A 380 -5.52 -35.84 22.92
N GLY A 381 -5.08 -36.86 23.68
CA GLY A 381 -5.81 -37.40 24.82
C GLY A 381 -5.63 -36.66 26.15
N LEU A 382 -4.58 -35.84 26.31
CA LEU A 382 -4.23 -35.17 27.59
C LEU A 382 -4.71 -33.72 27.70
N ILE A 383 -5.02 -33.09 26.56
CA ILE A 383 -5.42 -31.68 26.52
C ILE A 383 -6.95 -31.53 26.56
N ASP A 384 -7.71 -32.56 26.13
CA ASP A 384 -9.17 -32.55 26.08
C ASP A 384 -9.86 -32.97 27.38
N GLU A 385 -9.13 -33.53 28.34
CA GLU A 385 -9.66 -33.68 29.69
C GLU A 385 -9.64 -32.32 30.41
N PRO A 386 -10.80 -31.81 30.90
CA PRO A 386 -10.79 -30.63 31.74
C PRO A 386 -9.91 -30.94 32.93
N ALA A 387 -8.93 -30.08 33.20
CA ALA A 387 -8.05 -30.22 34.37
C ALA A 387 -8.91 -30.55 35.58
N GLY A 388 -8.85 -31.80 36.03
CA GLY A 388 -9.66 -32.28 37.13
C GLY A 388 -9.44 -31.33 38.30
N ALA A 389 -10.54 -30.84 38.87
CA ALA A 389 -10.49 -30.16 40.16
C ALA A 389 -9.88 -31.13 41.18
N GLY A 390 -8.57 -31.05 41.40
CA GLY A 390 -7.84 -31.90 42.33
C GLY A 390 -6.62 -32.61 41.72
N VAL A 391 -5.55 -31.86 41.43
CA VAL A 391 -4.22 -32.35 41.78
C VAL A 391 -3.78 -31.53 42.98
N ALA A 392 -4.27 -31.94 44.15
CA ALA A 392 -3.56 -31.65 45.38
C ALA A 392 -2.16 -32.25 45.21
N ALA A 393 -1.13 -31.40 45.30
CA ALA A 393 0.23 -31.87 45.50
C ALA A 393 0.22 -32.92 46.61
N ALA A 394 0.53 -34.17 46.27
CA ALA A 394 0.74 -35.21 47.26
C ALA A 394 1.95 -34.79 48.10
N PRO A 395 1.81 -34.66 49.43
CA PRO A 395 2.92 -34.23 50.27
C PRO A 395 3.88 -35.42 50.44
N HIS A 396 5.05 -35.35 49.83
CA HIS A 396 6.18 -36.16 50.30
C HIS A 396 6.67 -35.56 51.62
N THR A 397 6.58 -36.38 52.65
CA THR A 397 6.96 -36.17 54.04
C THR A 397 8.30 -35.47 54.22
N ALA A 398 8.31 -34.30 54.85
CA ALA A 398 9.49 -33.70 55.47
C ALA A 398 9.38 -33.84 56.99
N ALA A 399 10.45 -34.38 57.60
CA ALA A 399 10.60 -34.59 59.02
C ALA A 399 10.59 -33.26 59.81
N ALA A 400 10.01 -33.32 61.01
CA ALA A 400 9.82 -32.20 61.92
C ALA A 400 11.08 -31.85 62.73
N ALA A 401 11.23 -30.54 63.03
CA ALA A 401 11.62 -29.91 64.32
C ALA A 401 12.33 -28.53 64.09
N PRO A 402 12.44 -27.65 65.09
CA PRO A 402 11.43 -27.04 65.97
C PRO A 402 11.51 -25.47 65.95
N PRO A 403 10.67 -24.71 66.68
CA PRO A 403 10.49 -23.28 66.47
C PRO A 403 11.28 -22.39 67.44
N ALA A 404 11.75 -21.24 66.97
CA ALA A 404 12.19 -20.06 67.73
C ALA A 404 12.46 -18.92 66.72
N ALA A 405 12.25 -17.62 66.95
CA ALA A 405 11.63 -16.85 68.00
C ALA A 405 11.39 -15.44 67.38
N VAL A 406 10.38 -14.74 67.88
CA VAL A 406 10.08 -13.35 67.54
C VAL A 406 11.13 -12.43 68.17
N ALA A 407 11.67 -11.48 67.40
CA ALA A 407 12.34 -10.30 67.93
C ALA A 407 12.10 -9.08 67.02
N ALA A 408 11.69 -7.99 67.66
CA ALA A 408 11.33 -6.71 67.04
C ALA A 408 12.45 -5.67 67.18
N ALA A 409 12.55 -4.82 66.15
CA ALA A 409 13.07 -3.43 66.14
C ALA A 409 14.59 -3.19 66.37
N PRO A 410 15.16 -1.99 66.08
CA PRO A 410 14.55 -0.74 65.63
C PRO A 410 15.26 0.01 64.46
N ALA A 411 14.70 1.16 64.13
CA ALA A 411 15.11 2.14 63.12
C ALA A 411 16.35 2.99 63.48
N SER A 412 17.02 3.52 62.44
CA SER A 412 17.81 4.78 62.34
C SER A 412 18.61 4.73 61.02
N ALA A 413 18.95 5.79 60.28
CA ALA A 413 18.66 7.21 60.28
C ALA A 413 18.99 7.76 58.86
N SER A 414 18.45 8.96 58.62
CA SER A 414 18.55 9.86 57.46
C SER A 414 19.95 10.12 56.85
N VAL A 415 19.99 10.29 55.51
CA VAL A 415 20.78 11.36 54.85
C VAL A 415 19.98 11.98 53.69
N THR A 416 20.02 13.31 53.68
CA THR A 416 19.40 14.32 52.82
C THR A 416 19.90 14.33 51.37
N GLY A 417 19.02 14.66 50.42
CA GLY A 417 19.39 15.04 49.05
C GLY A 417 18.18 15.50 48.23
N SER A 418 18.12 16.79 47.96
CA SER A 418 17.07 17.54 47.23
C SER A 418 16.87 17.12 45.77
N ALA A 419 15.61 16.99 45.33
CA ALA A 419 15.19 17.31 43.95
C ALA A 419 13.66 17.48 43.84
N SER A 420 13.29 18.57 43.16
CA SER A 420 12.02 18.94 42.50
C SER A 420 10.82 17.97 42.52
N ALA A 421 9.66 18.52 42.87
CA ALA A 421 8.34 17.89 42.87
C ALA A 421 7.92 17.29 41.52
N PRO A 422 7.37 16.05 41.49
CA PRO A 422 6.56 15.55 40.40
C PRO A 422 5.07 15.83 40.64
N VAL A 423 4.40 16.18 39.54
CA VAL A 423 2.95 16.33 39.38
C VAL A 423 2.23 15.06 39.84
N ALA A 424 1.15 15.23 40.60
CA ALA A 424 0.37 14.18 41.23
C ALA A 424 -0.02 13.04 40.27
N ALA A 425 0.43 11.82 40.59
CA ALA A 425 -0.08 10.60 40.02
C ALA A 425 -1.55 10.42 40.42
N VAL A 426 -2.44 10.30 39.43
CA VAL A 426 -3.79 9.80 39.63
C VAL A 426 -3.65 8.36 40.12
N ALA A 427 -4.10 8.09 41.35
CA ALA A 427 -4.09 6.76 41.93
C ALA A 427 -4.85 5.77 41.02
N PRO A 428 -4.28 4.59 40.69
CA PRO A 428 -5.02 3.57 39.99
C PRO A 428 -6.17 3.09 40.89
N THR A 429 -7.39 3.23 40.39
CA THR A 429 -8.57 2.54 40.93
C THR A 429 -8.27 1.03 40.92
N PRO A 430 -8.65 0.26 41.95
CA PRO A 430 -8.36 -1.16 41.99
C PRO A 430 -8.97 -1.84 40.77
N ALA A 431 -8.10 -2.54 40.03
CA ALA A 431 -8.46 -3.33 38.88
C ALA A 431 -9.58 -4.31 39.27
N VAL A 432 -10.69 -4.27 38.53
CA VAL A 432 -11.59 -5.43 38.45
C VAL A 432 -10.72 -6.59 38.00
N SER A 433 -10.60 -7.60 38.87
CA SER A 433 -9.92 -8.85 38.57
C SER A 433 -10.55 -9.48 37.33
N GLY A 434 -9.92 -9.27 36.18
CA GLY A 434 -10.21 -10.05 34.99
C GLY A 434 -9.98 -11.52 35.35
N SER A 435 -11.05 -12.31 35.34
CA SER A 435 -10.98 -13.75 35.57
C SER A 435 -9.93 -14.37 34.63
N PRO A 436 -9.13 -15.36 35.10
CA PRO A 436 -8.23 -16.09 34.22
C PRO A 436 -9.04 -16.70 33.07
N VAL A 437 -8.58 -16.47 31.84
CA VAL A 437 -9.25 -16.93 30.63
C VAL A 437 -9.09 -18.45 30.54
N GLN A 438 -10.10 -19.19 30.98
CA GLN A 438 -10.24 -20.63 30.71
C GLN A 438 -10.51 -20.86 29.21
N SER A 439 -9.69 -21.67 28.56
CA SER A 439 -9.71 -21.97 27.12
C SER A 439 -10.76 -23.03 26.74
N ASP A 440 -12.02 -22.85 27.14
CA ASP A 440 -13.04 -23.90 27.04
C ASP A 440 -13.93 -23.83 25.77
N GLY A 441 -13.62 -22.97 24.79
CA GLY A 441 -14.48 -22.81 23.60
C GLY A 441 -15.90 -22.25 23.89
N LYS A 442 -16.10 -21.63 25.07
CA LYS A 442 -17.39 -21.02 25.47
C LYS A 442 -17.65 -19.73 24.70
N LEU A 443 -18.92 -19.48 24.36
CA LEU A 443 -19.39 -18.25 23.71
C LEU A 443 -19.15 -17.03 24.60
N ARG A 444 -18.58 -15.96 24.04
CA ARG A 444 -18.32 -14.70 24.76
C ARG A 444 -18.91 -13.52 24.00
N VAL A 445 -19.56 -12.62 24.73
CA VAL A 445 -19.88 -11.27 24.24
C VAL A 445 -18.66 -10.39 24.54
N ALA A 446 -18.00 -9.88 23.51
CA ALA A 446 -16.82 -9.04 23.67
C ALA A 446 -17.07 -7.66 23.05
N MET A 447 -16.69 -6.60 23.77
CA MET A 447 -16.47 -5.28 23.17
C MET A 447 -15.07 -5.28 22.52
N GLY A 448 -15.04 -5.51 21.21
CA GLY A 448 -14.07 -4.92 20.30
C GLY A 448 -12.60 -5.36 20.26
N HIS A 449 -12.18 -6.59 20.65
CA HIS A 449 -10.81 -7.07 20.33
C HIS A 449 -10.49 -7.08 18.82
N GLU A 450 -11.50 -6.93 17.96
CA GLU A 450 -11.39 -6.92 16.49
C GLU A 450 -12.15 -5.76 15.84
N GLY A 451 -12.34 -4.65 16.55
CA GLY A 451 -12.96 -3.45 15.99
C GLY A 451 -14.50 -3.49 15.88
N ASP A 452 -15.16 -4.62 16.17
CA ASP A 452 -16.62 -4.70 16.25
C ASP A 452 -17.16 -4.15 17.57
N VAL A 453 -18.19 -3.29 17.51
CA VAL A 453 -18.80 -2.66 18.70
C VAL A 453 -19.37 -3.72 19.66
N VAL A 454 -20.04 -4.73 19.09
CA VAL A 454 -20.55 -5.91 19.81
C VAL A 454 -20.32 -7.11 18.92
N GLN A 455 -19.61 -8.11 19.42
CA GLN A 455 -19.47 -9.40 18.76
C GLN A 455 -19.70 -10.55 19.74
N VAL A 456 -20.23 -11.65 19.21
CA VAL A 456 -20.28 -12.94 19.88
C VAL A 456 -19.24 -13.82 19.22
N THR A 457 -18.19 -14.21 19.96
CA THR A 457 -17.12 -15.03 19.41
C THR A 457 -16.81 -16.21 20.34
N SER A 458 -16.45 -17.34 19.75
CA SER A 458 -15.79 -18.46 20.40
C SER A 458 -14.60 -18.85 19.53
N GLU A 459 -13.44 -19.07 20.15
CA GLU A 459 -12.25 -19.55 19.48
C GLU A 459 -11.57 -20.59 20.38
N ASP A 460 -11.37 -21.79 19.88
CA ASP A 460 -10.69 -22.87 20.62
C ASP A 460 -9.17 -22.83 20.43
N ARG A 461 -8.47 -23.87 20.89
CA ARG A 461 -7.01 -24.00 20.80
C ARG A 461 -6.49 -24.30 19.39
N GLU A 462 -7.32 -24.87 18.52
CA GLU A 462 -6.98 -25.20 17.12
C GLU A 462 -7.35 -24.05 16.16
N SER A 463 -7.67 -22.89 16.71
CA SER A 463 -8.18 -21.73 15.98
C SER A 463 -9.49 -22.03 15.25
N ASN A 464 -10.27 -23.02 15.73
CA ASN A 464 -11.66 -23.17 15.29
C ASN A 464 -12.45 -22.02 15.88
N ARG A 465 -13.13 -21.29 15.02
CA ARG A 465 -13.67 -19.99 15.35
C ARG A 465 -15.12 -19.86 14.90
N PHE A 466 -15.98 -19.49 15.83
CA PHE A 466 -17.33 -19.01 15.57
C PHE A 466 -17.39 -17.51 15.89
N LYS A 467 -17.95 -16.70 14.99
CA LYS A 467 -18.11 -15.26 15.18
C LYS A 467 -19.48 -14.82 14.67
N VAL A 468 -20.16 -13.95 15.40
CA VAL A 468 -21.31 -13.18 14.94
C VAL A 468 -21.08 -11.71 15.24
N ALA A 469 -21.14 -10.86 14.21
CA ALA A 469 -20.90 -9.42 14.33
C ALA A 469 -21.76 -8.62 13.33
N PRO A 470 -22.06 -7.34 13.61
CA PRO A 470 -22.71 -6.47 12.64
C PRO A 470 -21.77 -6.16 11.47
N LYS A 471 -22.30 -6.20 10.25
CA LYS A 471 -21.61 -5.83 9.01
C LYS A 471 -22.28 -4.62 8.38
N LEU A 472 -21.48 -3.59 8.10
CA LEU A 472 -21.89 -2.38 7.40
C LEU A 472 -21.38 -2.44 5.95
N GLY A 473 -22.24 -2.04 5.00
CA GLY A 473 -21.88 -1.89 3.60
C GLY A 473 -22.31 -0.50 3.12
N PHE A 474 -21.45 0.15 2.35
CA PHE A 474 -21.70 1.47 1.76
C PHE A 474 -21.49 1.40 0.25
N PHE A 475 -22.47 1.85 -0.52
CA PHE A 475 -22.43 1.86 -1.98
C PHE A 475 -22.70 3.28 -2.46
N PHE A 476 -21.83 3.78 -3.34
CA PHE A 476 -21.90 5.15 -3.81
C PHE A 476 -22.26 5.18 -5.30
N ASN A 477 -22.88 6.29 -5.72
CA ASN A 477 -22.99 6.67 -7.13
C ASN A 477 -23.84 5.72 -8.00
N ASP A 478 -25.05 5.43 -7.53
CA ASP A 478 -26.08 4.69 -8.27
C ASP A 478 -27.16 5.64 -8.79
N PRO A 479 -27.68 5.48 -10.03
CA PRO A 479 -28.68 6.40 -10.58
C PRO A 479 -29.98 6.51 -9.77
N SER A 480 -30.37 5.49 -9.00
CA SER A 480 -31.57 5.54 -8.15
C SER A 480 -31.31 6.16 -6.76
N GLY A 481 -30.05 6.40 -6.39
CA GLY A 481 -29.65 7.05 -5.14
C GLY A 481 -28.14 7.20 -4.99
N ALA A 482 -27.64 8.40 -4.67
CA ALA A 482 -26.21 8.69 -4.60
C ALA A 482 -25.45 7.93 -3.50
N PHE A 483 -26.16 7.51 -2.45
CA PHE A 483 -25.64 6.73 -1.33
C PHE A 483 -26.66 5.66 -0.96
N ARG A 484 -26.19 4.41 -0.91
CA ARG A 484 -26.93 3.26 -0.37
C ARG A 484 -26.10 2.63 0.73
N TYR A 485 -26.79 2.01 1.67
CA TYR A 485 -26.17 1.32 2.79
C TYR A 485 -26.90 0.01 3.09
N SER A 486 -26.16 -0.90 3.74
CA SER A 486 -26.68 -2.16 4.27
C SER A 486 -26.14 -2.40 5.66
N ILE A 487 -27.01 -2.82 6.57
CA ILE A 487 -26.70 -3.29 7.92
C ILE A 487 -27.14 -4.75 7.98
N SER A 488 -26.19 -5.65 8.22
CA SER A 488 -26.43 -7.10 8.31
C SER A 488 -25.86 -7.66 9.59
N ALA A 489 -26.42 -8.77 10.09
CA ALA A 489 -25.72 -9.64 11.04
C ALA A 489 -24.91 -10.67 10.22
N ALA A 490 -23.59 -10.68 10.39
CA ALA A 490 -22.70 -11.63 9.72
C ALA A 490 -22.26 -12.69 10.73
N GLY A 491 -22.53 -13.95 10.43
CA GLY A 491 -22.03 -15.11 11.17
C GLY A 491 -20.95 -15.81 10.36
N SER A 492 -19.84 -16.18 10.99
CA SER A 492 -18.79 -17.01 10.39
C SER A 492 -18.45 -18.18 11.29
N TYR A 493 -18.16 -19.32 10.67
CA TYR A 493 -17.62 -20.49 11.34
C TYR A 493 -16.45 -21.04 10.51
N ASP A 494 -15.25 -20.89 11.04
CA ASP A 494 -14.01 -21.37 10.47
C ASP A 494 -13.53 -22.56 11.30
N ARG A 495 -13.30 -23.70 10.67
CA ARG A 495 -12.90 -24.94 11.35
C ARG A 495 -11.69 -25.55 10.66
N ARG A 496 -10.63 -25.80 11.41
CA ARG A 496 -9.53 -26.67 11.04
C ARG A 496 -10.00 -28.12 11.05
N LEU A 497 -9.84 -28.82 9.93
CA LEU A 497 -10.19 -30.23 9.76
C LEU A 497 -8.96 -31.16 9.80
N GLY A 498 -7.76 -30.57 9.73
CA GLY A 498 -6.47 -31.25 9.77
C GLY A 498 -5.38 -30.33 9.21
N ASP A 499 -4.16 -30.86 9.03
CA ASP A 499 -2.99 -30.10 8.57
C ASP A 499 -3.26 -29.28 7.31
N GLY A 500 -3.32 -27.96 7.46
CA GLY A 500 -3.59 -27.03 6.37
C GLY A 500 -4.98 -27.17 5.73
N LEU A 501 -5.88 -28.00 6.25
CA LEU A 501 -7.23 -28.20 5.72
C LEU A 501 -8.24 -27.44 6.58
N TYR A 502 -8.91 -26.46 5.99
CA TYR A 502 -9.85 -25.57 6.67
C TYR A 502 -11.21 -25.54 5.97
N LEU A 503 -12.27 -25.63 6.76
CA LEU A 503 -13.63 -25.33 6.35
C LEU A 503 -13.95 -23.90 6.79
N ASN A 504 -14.14 -23.00 5.82
CA ASN A 504 -14.51 -21.61 6.06
C ASN A 504 -15.95 -21.37 5.66
N THR A 505 -16.80 -21.03 6.62
CA THR A 505 -18.22 -20.75 6.37
C THR A 505 -18.58 -19.34 6.82
N ALA A 506 -19.45 -18.68 6.06
CA ALA A 506 -20.01 -17.39 6.42
C ALA A 506 -21.43 -17.26 5.88
N ALA A 507 -22.33 -16.76 6.72
CA ALA A 507 -23.70 -16.44 6.39
C ALA A 507 -24.01 -15.01 6.83
N ASN A 508 -24.84 -14.32 6.05
CA ASN A 508 -25.26 -12.95 6.34
C ASN A 508 -26.79 -12.90 6.41
N PHE A 509 -27.30 -12.18 7.40
CA PHE A 509 -28.70 -11.85 7.53
C PHE A 509 -28.87 -10.32 7.44
N SER A 510 -29.46 -9.86 6.34
CA SER A 510 -29.74 -8.44 6.11
C SER A 510 -30.86 -7.97 7.04
N ILE A 511 -30.54 -6.98 7.88
CA ILE A 511 -31.48 -6.37 8.81
C ILE A 511 -32.19 -5.21 8.10
N ILE A 512 -31.40 -4.27 7.59
CA ILE A 512 -31.86 -3.11 6.81
C ILE A 512 -30.89 -2.90 5.66
N GLU A 513 -31.41 -2.76 4.45
CA GLU A 513 -30.60 -2.35 3.30
C GLU A 513 -31.43 -1.51 2.33
N THR A 514 -30.75 -0.65 1.56
CA THR A 514 -31.38 0.28 0.61
C THR A 514 -30.98 0.00 -0.84
N VAL A 515 -30.18 -1.05 -1.07
CA VAL A 515 -29.62 -1.41 -2.38
C VAL A 515 -30.65 -2.15 -3.23
N SER A 516 -31.56 -2.92 -2.63
CA SER A 516 -32.71 -3.54 -3.32
C SER A 516 -33.66 -2.52 -3.93
N GLY A 517 -33.60 -1.25 -3.47
CA GLY A 517 -34.34 -0.14 -4.07
C GLY A 517 -33.87 0.23 -5.47
N VAL A 518 -32.73 -0.31 -5.94
CA VAL A 518 -32.21 -0.13 -7.30
C VAL A 518 -32.99 -1.01 -8.27
N LYS A 519 -34.04 -0.46 -8.88
CA LYS A 519 -34.88 -1.17 -9.87
C LYS A 519 -34.35 -1.09 -11.30
N GLN A 520 -33.29 -0.32 -11.54
CA GLN A 520 -32.73 -0.17 -12.88
C GLN A 520 -31.93 -1.41 -13.27
N PRO A 521 -32.18 -2.00 -14.45
CA PRO A 521 -31.38 -3.12 -14.93
C PRO A 521 -29.93 -2.68 -15.20
N SER A 522 -28.99 -3.61 -15.06
CA SER A 522 -27.60 -3.40 -15.47
C SER A 522 -27.55 -2.98 -16.94
N ASN A 523 -26.78 -1.93 -17.24
CA ASN A 523 -26.51 -1.49 -18.60
C ASN A 523 -25.16 -2.01 -19.14
N SER A 524 -24.47 -2.88 -18.41
CA SER A 524 -23.23 -3.48 -18.89
C SER A 524 -23.49 -4.42 -20.06
N ALA A 525 -22.70 -4.27 -21.13
CA ALA A 525 -22.73 -5.14 -22.31
C ALA A 525 -21.81 -6.37 -22.16
N LEU A 526 -21.00 -6.42 -21.10
CA LEU A 526 -20.17 -7.58 -20.76
C LEU A 526 -20.99 -8.58 -19.95
N PRO A 527 -20.52 -9.84 -19.80
CA PRO A 527 -21.13 -10.76 -18.84
C PRO A 527 -21.25 -10.11 -17.46
N HIS A 528 -22.45 -10.15 -16.87
CA HIS A 528 -22.76 -9.48 -15.60
C HIS A 528 -22.12 -10.24 -14.44
N VAL A 529 -20.90 -9.87 -14.08
CA VAL A 529 -20.11 -10.52 -13.02
C VAL A 529 -20.13 -9.76 -11.69
N ARG A 530 -20.46 -8.46 -11.72
CA ARG A 530 -20.63 -7.58 -10.55
C ARG A 530 -21.88 -6.72 -10.61
N THR A 531 -22.33 -6.38 -11.82
CA THR A 531 -23.40 -5.40 -12.02
C THR A 531 -24.77 -5.81 -11.48
N ASP A 532 -25.01 -7.10 -11.31
CA ASP A 532 -26.26 -7.64 -10.79
C ASP A 532 -26.38 -7.60 -9.24
N VAL A 533 -25.46 -6.93 -8.52
CA VAL A 533 -25.44 -6.90 -7.03
C VAL A 533 -26.78 -6.51 -6.39
N ALA A 534 -27.56 -5.62 -7.02
CA ALA A 534 -28.88 -5.23 -6.52
C ALA A 534 -29.86 -6.42 -6.46
N LYS A 535 -29.83 -7.31 -7.47
CA LYS A 535 -30.65 -8.54 -7.48
C LYS A 535 -30.24 -9.49 -6.37
N TYR A 536 -28.93 -9.70 -6.20
CA TYR A 536 -28.39 -10.55 -5.14
C TYR A 536 -28.83 -10.08 -3.74
N LEU A 537 -28.76 -8.76 -3.48
CA LEU A 537 -29.14 -8.22 -2.17
C LEU A 537 -30.66 -8.15 -1.95
N GLY A 538 -31.46 -8.00 -3.00
CA GLY A 538 -32.91 -7.86 -2.91
C GLY A 538 -33.71 -9.16 -2.84
N GLU A 539 -33.23 -10.25 -3.44
CA GLU A 539 -33.99 -11.50 -3.57
C GLU A 539 -34.18 -12.24 -2.23
N SER A 540 -33.19 -12.18 -1.34
CA SER A 540 -33.24 -12.84 -0.03
C SER A 540 -32.51 -12.04 1.04
N ARG A 541 -33.10 -11.97 2.24
CA ARG A 541 -32.45 -11.40 3.43
C ARG A 541 -31.37 -12.31 4.00
N PHE A 542 -31.50 -13.63 3.84
CA PHE A 542 -30.51 -14.60 4.28
C PHE A 542 -29.63 -15.02 3.10
N ALA A 543 -28.33 -15.05 3.30
CA ALA A 543 -27.37 -15.46 2.28
C ALA A 543 -26.24 -16.28 2.87
N LEU A 544 -25.91 -17.38 2.21
CA LEU A 544 -24.74 -18.17 2.52
C LEU A 544 -23.57 -17.61 1.70
N SER A 545 -22.90 -16.59 2.23
CA SER A 545 -21.86 -15.88 1.48
C SER A 545 -20.64 -16.73 1.15
N ARG A 546 -20.28 -17.67 2.04
CA ARG A 546 -19.09 -18.51 1.88
C ARG A 546 -19.31 -19.89 2.49
N VAL A 547 -18.88 -20.93 1.78
CA VAL A 547 -18.65 -22.29 2.28
C VAL A 547 -17.50 -22.84 1.46
N LEU A 548 -16.30 -22.79 2.01
CA LEU A 548 -15.07 -23.14 1.32
C LEU A 548 -14.33 -24.21 2.07
N LEU A 549 -13.89 -25.22 1.34
CA LEU A 549 -12.86 -26.12 1.79
C LEU A 549 -11.53 -25.66 1.18
N ASN A 550 -10.60 -25.24 2.03
CA ASN A 550 -9.29 -24.74 1.67
C ASN A 550 -8.20 -25.72 2.13
N LYS A 551 -7.27 -26.07 1.25
CA LYS A 551 -6.07 -26.85 1.55
C LYS A 551 -4.83 -25.99 1.28
N TYR A 552 -4.10 -25.64 2.33
CA TYR A 552 -2.82 -24.95 2.25
C TYR A 552 -1.67 -25.95 2.42
N ALA A 553 -0.57 -25.74 1.69
CA ALA A 553 0.63 -26.54 1.84
C ALA A 553 1.89 -25.74 1.46
N ASN A 554 3.01 -26.15 2.04
CA ASN A 554 4.35 -25.66 1.71
C ASN A 554 5.17 -26.85 1.17
N PRO A 555 5.07 -27.20 -0.13
CA PRO A 555 5.70 -28.40 -0.69
C PRO A 555 7.22 -28.34 -0.76
N ALA A 556 7.77 -27.13 -0.83
CA ALA A 556 9.20 -26.87 -0.84
C ALA A 556 9.46 -25.55 -0.13
N GLU A 557 10.71 -25.37 0.31
CA GLU A 557 11.13 -24.10 0.92
C GLU A 557 10.68 -22.93 0.04
N ARG A 558 9.88 -22.04 0.64
CA ARG A 558 9.44 -20.77 0.04
C ARG A 558 8.47 -20.90 -1.14
N TRP A 559 7.95 -22.10 -1.35
CA TRP A 559 6.82 -22.36 -2.24
C TRP A 559 5.59 -22.60 -1.38
N TYR A 560 4.58 -21.75 -1.54
CA TYR A 560 3.30 -21.91 -0.84
C TYR A 560 2.24 -22.23 -1.88
N VAL A 561 1.36 -23.16 -1.57
CA VAL A 561 0.26 -23.55 -2.46
C VAL A 561 -1.05 -23.58 -1.68
N ARG A 562 -2.13 -23.26 -2.39
CA ARG A 562 -3.50 -23.35 -1.89
C ARG A 562 -4.37 -24.01 -2.95
N GLY A 563 -5.18 -24.99 -2.55
CA GLY A 563 -6.33 -25.48 -3.30
C GLY A 563 -7.63 -25.12 -2.58
N SER A 564 -8.66 -24.71 -3.31
CA SER A 564 -9.94 -24.24 -2.77
C SER A 564 -11.11 -24.80 -3.56
N VAL A 565 -12.21 -25.15 -2.88
CA VAL A 565 -13.47 -25.56 -3.52
C VAL A 565 -14.68 -25.15 -2.70
N GLY A 566 -15.74 -24.69 -3.37
CA GLY A 566 -17.03 -24.38 -2.75
C GLY A 566 -17.61 -23.05 -3.19
N LEU A 567 -18.32 -22.38 -2.28
CA LEU A 567 -18.92 -21.06 -2.48
C LEU A 567 -17.89 -19.99 -2.10
N TYR A 568 -17.28 -19.34 -3.09
CA TYR A 568 -16.20 -18.37 -2.90
C TYR A 568 -16.73 -17.06 -2.30
N GLU A 569 -17.80 -16.54 -2.90
CA GLU A 569 -18.42 -15.25 -2.57
C GLU A 569 -19.90 -15.28 -2.98
N ASP A 570 -20.66 -14.22 -2.68
CA ASP A 570 -22.09 -14.11 -2.98
C ASP A 570 -22.45 -14.43 -4.45
N MET A 571 -21.56 -14.11 -5.39
CA MET A 571 -21.81 -14.23 -6.84
C MET A 571 -21.18 -15.45 -7.50
N PHE A 572 -20.14 -16.06 -6.93
CA PHE A 572 -19.40 -17.13 -7.59
C PHE A 572 -19.13 -18.31 -6.66
N ARG A 573 -19.27 -19.51 -7.23
CA ARG A 573 -18.81 -20.78 -6.66
C ARG A 573 -17.79 -21.38 -7.62
N GLY A 574 -16.92 -22.26 -7.13
CA GLY A 574 -15.94 -22.87 -8.01
C GLY A 574 -14.92 -23.74 -7.29
N ALA A 575 -13.88 -24.07 -8.04
CA ALA A 575 -12.70 -24.75 -7.56
C ALA A 575 -11.47 -24.16 -8.24
N GLY A 576 -10.37 -24.05 -7.51
CA GLY A 576 -9.15 -23.43 -8.01
C GLY A 576 -8.00 -23.49 -7.04
N GLY A 577 -6.92 -22.80 -7.37
CA GLY A 577 -5.72 -22.80 -6.55
C GLY A 577 -4.79 -21.63 -6.84
N GLN A 578 -3.86 -21.41 -5.92
CA GLN A 578 -2.83 -20.39 -6.00
C GLN A 578 -1.48 -21.03 -5.65
N VAL A 579 -0.43 -20.66 -6.38
CA VAL A 579 0.96 -21.02 -6.08
C VAL A 579 1.76 -19.74 -5.95
N LEU A 580 2.46 -19.56 -4.83
CA LEU A 580 3.29 -18.40 -4.53
C LEU A 580 4.75 -18.82 -4.34
N TYR A 581 5.65 -18.08 -4.99
CA TYR A 581 7.09 -18.21 -4.84
C TYR A 581 7.71 -16.97 -4.17
N LEU A 582 8.51 -17.19 -3.12
CA LEU A 582 9.22 -16.17 -2.37
C LEU A 582 10.75 -16.33 -2.51
N PRO A 583 11.44 -15.53 -3.34
CA PRO A 583 12.87 -15.67 -3.60
C PRO A 583 13.77 -15.18 -2.45
N LYS A 584 15.02 -15.68 -2.38
CA LYS A 584 16.02 -15.27 -1.38
C LYS A 584 16.44 -13.82 -1.54
N ASN A 585 16.50 -13.11 -0.41
CA ASN A 585 17.08 -11.77 -0.31
C ASN A 585 16.62 -10.84 -1.44
N SER A 586 15.33 -10.96 -1.78
CA SER A 586 14.73 -10.24 -2.89
C SER A 586 13.63 -9.33 -2.38
N ASN A 587 13.35 -8.28 -3.15
CA ASN A 587 12.23 -7.39 -2.90
C ASN A 587 10.98 -7.77 -3.69
N TRP A 588 10.98 -8.94 -4.34
CA TRP A 588 9.84 -9.39 -5.15
C TRP A 588 9.23 -10.70 -4.67
N ALA A 589 8.02 -10.97 -5.13
CA ALA A 589 7.30 -12.25 -5.01
C ALA A 589 6.46 -12.45 -6.28
N ALA A 590 6.21 -13.70 -6.66
CA ALA A 590 5.35 -14.00 -7.80
C ALA A 590 4.38 -15.12 -7.45
N ASP A 591 3.14 -14.99 -7.90
CA ASP A 591 2.14 -16.04 -7.77
C ASP A 591 1.36 -16.25 -9.06
N LEU A 592 0.74 -17.43 -9.15
CA LEU A 592 -0.20 -17.81 -10.19
C LEU A 592 -1.47 -18.33 -9.52
N SER A 593 -2.60 -17.72 -9.85
CA SER A 593 -3.93 -18.16 -9.44
C SER A 593 -4.74 -18.66 -10.65
N VAL A 594 -5.40 -19.80 -10.50
CA VAL A 594 -6.28 -20.37 -11.51
C VAL A 594 -7.55 -20.86 -10.84
N ASP A 595 -8.70 -20.36 -11.28
CA ASP A 595 -10.00 -20.69 -10.69
C ASP A 595 -11.05 -20.98 -11.78
N ALA A 596 -11.69 -22.14 -11.69
CA ALA A 596 -12.84 -22.52 -12.48
C ALA A 596 -14.11 -22.15 -11.72
N LEU A 597 -14.87 -21.19 -12.26
CA LEU A 597 -15.94 -20.50 -11.57
C LEU A 597 -17.28 -20.66 -12.30
N GLN A 598 -18.35 -20.80 -11.53
CA GLN A 598 -19.73 -20.74 -11.97
C GLN A 598 -20.46 -19.67 -11.18
N GLN A 599 -21.26 -18.87 -11.88
CA GLN A 599 -22.06 -17.84 -11.24
C GLN A 599 -23.20 -18.46 -10.42
N ARG A 600 -23.41 -17.92 -9.22
CA ARG A 600 -24.45 -18.35 -8.29
C ARG A 600 -25.79 -17.72 -8.66
N GLY A 601 -26.89 -18.33 -8.23
CA GLY A 601 -28.20 -17.73 -8.38
C GLY A 601 -28.44 -16.64 -7.32
N TYR A 602 -29.46 -15.81 -7.56
CA TYR A 602 -29.73 -14.61 -6.77
C TYR A 602 -30.21 -14.92 -5.33
N ARG A 603 -30.66 -16.14 -5.02
CA ARG A 603 -31.04 -16.53 -3.65
C ARG A 603 -29.81 -16.66 -2.73
N ARG A 604 -28.60 -16.70 -3.30
CA ARG A 604 -27.32 -16.80 -2.57
C ARG A 604 -27.25 -17.99 -1.63
N LEU A 605 -27.81 -19.12 -2.08
CA LEU A 605 -27.69 -20.42 -1.43
C LEU A 605 -26.80 -21.30 -2.30
N PHE A 606 -27.30 -22.45 -2.75
CA PHE A 606 -26.60 -23.39 -3.63
C PHE A 606 -27.07 -23.32 -5.09
N ASP A 607 -28.01 -22.41 -5.38
CA ASP A 607 -28.50 -22.11 -6.72
C ASP A 607 -27.38 -21.57 -7.62
N SER A 608 -27.53 -21.77 -8.93
CA SER A 608 -26.53 -21.39 -9.93
C SER A 608 -27.16 -20.89 -11.21
N LEU A 609 -26.45 -19.98 -11.87
CA LEU A 609 -26.74 -19.54 -13.24
C LEU A 609 -25.86 -20.31 -14.23
N ASP A 610 -26.17 -20.18 -15.51
CA ASP A 610 -25.47 -20.88 -16.59
C ASP A 610 -24.06 -20.33 -16.88
N TYR A 611 -23.78 -19.10 -16.45
CA TYR A 611 -22.50 -18.47 -16.69
C TYR A 611 -21.37 -19.18 -15.96
N LYS A 612 -20.37 -19.63 -16.73
CA LYS A 612 -19.14 -20.28 -16.27
C LYS A 612 -17.93 -19.58 -16.86
N THR A 613 -16.85 -19.48 -16.11
CA THR A 613 -15.60 -18.90 -16.57
C THR A 613 -14.40 -19.56 -15.90
N VAL A 614 -13.23 -19.41 -16.50
CA VAL A 614 -11.95 -19.79 -15.89
C VAL A 614 -11.10 -18.55 -15.85
N THR A 615 -10.69 -18.14 -14.66
CA THR A 615 -9.72 -17.06 -14.46
C THR A 615 -8.34 -17.67 -14.28
N ALA A 616 -7.33 -17.03 -14.86
CA ALA A 616 -5.94 -17.40 -14.70
C ALA A 616 -5.12 -16.12 -14.66
N ILE A 617 -4.53 -15.81 -13.50
CA ILE A 617 -3.88 -14.53 -13.23
C ILE A 617 -2.50 -14.81 -12.63
N ALA A 618 -1.47 -14.36 -13.34
CA ALA A 618 -0.10 -14.30 -12.82
C ALA A 618 0.13 -12.92 -12.19
N SER A 619 0.65 -12.88 -10.98
CA SER A 619 0.96 -11.65 -10.27
C SER A 619 2.46 -11.54 -9.99
N LEU A 620 3.01 -10.34 -10.13
CA LEU A 620 4.34 -9.97 -9.68
C LEU A 620 4.21 -8.83 -8.68
N HIS A 621 4.67 -9.07 -7.46
CA HIS A 621 4.70 -8.10 -6.38
C HIS A 621 6.12 -7.60 -6.20
N TYR A 622 6.32 -6.29 -6.21
CA TYR A 622 7.62 -5.67 -6.00
C TYR A 622 7.54 -4.63 -4.89
N LYS A 623 8.32 -4.84 -3.83
CA LYS A 623 8.46 -3.95 -2.70
C LYS A 623 9.51 -2.89 -3.02
N LEU A 624 9.05 -1.65 -3.14
CA LEU A 624 9.89 -0.48 -3.19
C LEU A 624 10.22 -0.01 -1.76
N PRO A 625 11.21 0.87 -1.58
CA PRO A 625 11.50 1.50 -0.30
C PRO A 625 10.28 2.25 0.28
N ARG A 626 10.37 2.60 1.57
CA ARG A 626 9.39 3.47 2.25
C ARG A 626 7.96 2.91 2.29
N GLY A 627 7.84 1.58 2.38
CA GLY A 627 6.56 0.89 2.54
C GLY A 627 5.72 0.79 1.28
N ILE A 628 6.29 1.08 0.11
CA ILE A 628 5.57 1.03 -1.17
C ILE A 628 5.64 -0.37 -1.76
N THR A 629 4.52 -0.88 -2.27
CA THR A 629 4.44 -2.12 -3.04
C THR A 629 3.71 -1.86 -4.34
N VAL A 630 4.30 -2.32 -5.45
CA VAL A 630 3.69 -2.30 -6.77
C VAL A 630 3.39 -3.75 -7.16
N THR A 631 2.14 -4.02 -7.51
CA THR A 631 1.69 -5.34 -7.95
C THR A 631 1.21 -5.25 -9.39
N ALA A 632 1.78 -6.05 -10.28
CA ALA A 632 1.29 -6.23 -11.64
C ALA A 632 0.61 -7.60 -11.75
N ARG A 633 -0.66 -7.62 -12.16
CA ARG A 633 -1.46 -8.85 -12.34
C ARG A 633 -1.86 -8.96 -13.80
N ALA A 634 -1.50 -10.04 -14.47
CA ALA A 634 -1.77 -10.24 -15.90
C ALA A 634 -2.49 -11.57 -16.13
N GLY A 635 -3.52 -11.56 -16.97
CA GLY A 635 -4.27 -12.77 -17.27
C GLY A 635 -5.71 -12.54 -17.68
N ARG A 636 -6.55 -13.55 -17.42
CA ARG A 636 -7.99 -13.55 -17.76
C ARG A 636 -8.85 -13.27 -16.53
N PHE A 637 -9.70 -12.26 -16.65
CA PHE A 637 -10.61 -11.75 -15.62
C PHE A 637 -12.01 -12.39 -15.72
N LEU A 638 -12.89 -12.08 -14.75
CA LEU A 638 -14.19 -12.72 -14.57
C LEU A 638 -15.12 -12.61 -15.79
N ALA A 639 -15.12 -11.45 -16.46
CA ALA A 639 -15.93 -11.20 -17.66
C ALA A 639 -15.31 -11.80 -18.95
N ARG A 640 -14.31 -12.69 -18.79
CA ARG A 640 -13.54 -13.36 -19.85
C ARG A 640 -12.61 -12.45 -20.64
N ASP A 641 -12.48 -11.20 -20.22
CA ASP A 641 -11.54 -10.24 -20.76
C ASP A 641 -10.10 -10.55 -20.29
N GLU A 642 -9.15 -10.28 -21.17
CA GLU A 642 -7.72 -10.50 -20.96
C GLU A 642 -7.02 -9.15 -20.84
N GLY A 643 -6.14 -9.01 -19.86
CA GLY A 643 -5.47 -7.74 -19.63
C GLY A 643 -4.46 -7.74 -18.50
N VAL A 644 -4.12 -6.53 -18.06
CA VAL A 644 -3.16 -6.27 -16.99
C VAL A 644 -3.76 -5.27 -16.01
N ARG A 645 -3.70 -5.59 -14.72
CA ARG A 645 -3.95 -4.69 -13.61
C ARG A 645 -2.63 -4.28 -12.98
N ILE A 646 -2.43 -2.98 -12.80
CA ILE A 646 -1.36 -2.43 -11.98
C ILE A 646 -1.99 -1.87 -10.72
N GLU A 647 -1.46 -2.29 -9.57
CA GLU A 647 -1.85 -1.84 -8.25
C GLU A 647 -0.63 -1.21 -7.58
N PHE A 648 -0.86 -0.05 -6.97
CA PHE A 648 0.10 0.66 -6.15
C PHE A 648 -0.46 0.75 -4.74
N LYS A 649 0.31 0.38 -3.73
CA LYS A 649 -0.05 0.58 -2.33
C LYS A 649 1.13 1.08 -1.52
N ARG A 650 0.87 1.96 -0.55
CA ARG A 650 1.83 2.44 0.45
C ARG A 650 1.31 2.07 1.83
N ARG A 651 2.14 1.35 2.60
CA ARG A 651 1.92 1.06 4.03
C ARG A 651 2.71 2.06 4.87
N PHE A 652 2.03 2.75 5.78
CA PHE A 652 2.63 3.68 6.74
C PHE A 652 3.10 2.96 8.02
N GLN A 653 3.78 3.67 8.92
CA GLN A 653 4.28 3.06 10.17
C GLN A 653 3.15 2.62 11.12
N SER A 654 1.97 3.28 11.07
CA SER A 654 0.72 2.79 11.70
C SER A 654 0.26 1.44 11.16
N GLY A 655 0.79 0.96 10.04
CA GLY A 655 0.27 -0.19 9.32
C GLY A 655 -0.96 0.12 8.46
N ILE A 656 -1.46 1.35 8.47
CA ILE A 656 -2.48 1.82 7.52
C ILE A 656 -1.92 1.70 6.10
N GLU A 657 -2.73 1.21 5.18
CA GLU A 657 -2.38 1.10 3.77
C GLU A 657 -3.31 1.97 2.92
N VAL A 658 -2.73 2.73 2.00
CA VAL A 658 -3.46 3.48 0.97
C VAL A 658 -2.99 3.01 -0.38
N GLY A 659 -3.91 2.72 -1.29
CA GLY A 659 -3.56 2.26 -2.62
C GLY A 659 -4.56 2.64 -3.70
N ALA A 660 -4.14 2.39 -4.93
CA ALA A 660 -4.92 2.59 -6.14
C ALA A 660 -4.61 1.50 -7.15
N TRP A 661 -5.57 1.17 -8.00
CA TRP A 661 -5.35 0.26 -9.11
C TRP A 661 -5.92 0.81 -10.41
N TYR A 662 -5.33 0.35 -11.51
CA TYR A 662 -5.80 0.57 -12.86
C TYR A 662 -5.67 -0.74 -13.65
N THR A 663 -6.76 -1.12 -14.31
CA THR A 663 -6.87 -2.36 -15.08
C THR A 663 -7.12 -2.02 -16.52
N HIS A 664 -6.22 -2.44 -17.41
CA HIS A 664 -6.42 -2.36 -18.84
C HIS A 664 -6.67 -3.74 -19.43
N THR A 665 -7.84 -3.93 -20.04
CA THR A 665 -8.20 -5.20 -20.69
C THR A 665 -8.75 -4.98 -22.10
N ASN A 666 -8.92 -6.08 -22.83
CA ASN A 666 -9.64 -6.08 -24.10
C ASN A 666 -11.18 -6.01 -23.96
N GLY A 667 -11.71 -5.81 -22.75
CA GLY A 667 -13.14 -5.64 -22.51
C GLY A 667 -13.67 -4.35 -23.12
N ASN A 668 -14.78 -4.44 -23.85
CA ASN A 668 -15.38 -3.33 -24.60
C ASN A 668 -16.58 -2.71 -23.86
N ASP A 669 -16.35 -2.15 -22.67
CA ASP A 669 -17.39 -1.47 -21.89
C ASP A 669 -17.59 -0.03 -22.38
N ILE A 670 -18.47 0.16 -23.36
CA ILE A 670 -18.74 1.45 -24.01
C ILE A 670 -19.86 2.25 -23.36
N THR A 671 -20.43 1.74 -22.27
CA THR A 671 -21.51 2.37 -21.54
C THR A 671 -20.98 3.32 -20.49
N SER A 672 -21.61 4.50 -20.34
CA SER A 672 -21.16 5.54 -19.39
C SER A 672 -20.83 4.94 -18.01
N PRO A 673 -19.61 5.15 -17.50
CA PRO A 673 -18.64 6.20 -17.87
C PRO A 673 -17.76 5.92 -19.10
N GLY A 674 -17.90 4.78 -19.78
CA GLY A 674 -17.24 4.49 -21.06
C GLY A 674 -17.96 5.14 -22.26
N SER A 675 -17.30 5.12 -23.42
CA SER A 675 -17.87 5.52 -24.71
C SER A 675 -17.34 4.65 -25.85
N PRO A 676 -17.96 4.64 -27.05
CA PRO A 676 -17.45 3.89 -28.20
C PRO A 676 -16.02 4.25 -28.61
N SER A 677 -15.61 5.52 -28.43
CA SER A 677 -14.26 5.98 -28.73
C SER A 677 -13.27 5.75 -27.58
N LYS A 678 -13.78 5.55 -26.36
CA LYS A 678 -12.98 5.35 -25.15
C LYS A 678 -13.71 4.41 -24.17
N PRO A 679 -13.62 3.08 -24.39
CA PRO A 679 -14.21 2.11 -23.48
C PRO A 679 -13.70 2.31 -22.04
N TYR A 680 -14.57 2.08 -21.07
CA TYR A 680 -14.23 2.15 -19.65
C TYR A 680 -13.17 1.10 -19.30
N GLN A 681 -12.28 1.47 -18.40
CA GLN A 681 -11.21 0.64 -17.87
C GLN A 681 -11.33 0.66 -16.35
N ASP A 682 -11.26 -0.52 -15.73
CA ASP A 682 -11.46 -0.65 -14.29
C ASP A 682 -10.36 0.07 -13.51
N ARG A 683 -10.78 0.73 -12.43
CA ARG A 683 -9.93 1.59 -11.61
C ARG A 683 -10.59 1.85 -10.28
N GLY A 684 -9.77 2.10 -9.27
CA GLY A 684 -10.27 2.49 -7.96
C GLY A 684 -9.15 2.83 -6.99
N ILE A 685 -9.55 3.28 -5.81
CA ILE A 685 -8.68 3.53 -4.67
C ILE A 685 -9.15 2.69 -3.49
N PHE A 686 -8.23 2.36 -2.59
CA PHE A 686 -8.53 1.65 -1.35
C PHE A 686 -7.73 2.18 -0.16
N LEU A 687 -8.28 1.93 1.01
CA LEU A 687 -7.72 2.23 2.33
C LEU A 687 -7.91 0.99 3.21
N SER A 688 -6.84 0.56 3.89
CA SER A 688 -6.88 -0.49 4.91
C SER A 688 -6.37 0.08 6.22
N VAL A 689 -7.15 -0.03 7.29
CA VAL A 689 -6.84 0.54 8.60
C VAL A 689 -6.76 -0.59 9.62
N PRO A 690 -5.56 -0.96 10.10
CA PRO A 690 -5.43 -2.00 11.10
C PRO A 690 -5.92 -1.49 12.46
N PHE A 691 -6.64 -2.35 13.19
CA PHE A 691 -7.22 -1.97 14.47
C PHE A 691 -6.18 -1.88 15.60
N ASN A 692 -5.01 -2.50 15.44
CA ASN A 692 -3.90 -2.36 16.38
C ASN A 692 -3.42 -0.90 16.53
N SER A 693 -3.70 0.04 15.62
CA SER A 693 -3.37 1.46 15.86
C SER A 693 -4.56 2.26 16.42
N MET A 694 -5.75 1.65 16.43
CA MET A 694 -7.03 2.31 16.78
C MET A 694 -7.71 1.75 18.04
N LEU A 695 -7.10 0.77 18.71
CA LEU A 695 -7.67 0.15 19.91
C LEU A 695 -6.70 0.22 21.10
N PRO A 696 -7.20 0.22 22.35
CA PRO A 696 -6.39 0.14 23.57
C PRO A 696 -5.77 -1.25 23.84
N MET A 697 -5.77 -2.13 22.83
CA MET A 697 -5.27 -3.50 22.83
C MET A 697 -4.79 -3.87 21.43
N ASP A 698 -4.00 -4.92 21.31
CA ASP A 698 -3.49 -5.45 20.05
C ASP A 698 -4.57 -6.27 19.33
N SER A 699 -4.52 -6.25 18.01
CA SER A 699 -5.49 -6.94 17.16
C SER A 699 -4.86 -7.25 15.81
N GLN A 700 -5.15 -8.44 15.27
CA GLN A 700 -4.81 -8.76 13.89
C GLN A 700 -5.88 -8.31 12.88
N GLY A 701 -6.99 -7.72 13.36
CA GLY A 701 -8.07 -7.23 12.51
C GLY A 701 -7.74 -5.90 11.82
N ALA A 702 -8.37 -5.66 10.67
CA ALA A 702 -8.29 -4.40 9.94
C ALA A 702 -9.63 -4.07 9.27
N ALA A 703 -9.93 -2.78 9.11
CA ALA A 703 -11.05 -2.28 8.32
C ALA A 703 -10.59 -1.91 6.92
N GLY A 704 -11.26 -2.43 5.89
CA GLY A 704 -11.01 -2.09 4.48
C GLY A 704 -12.11 -1.20 3.90
N PHE A 705 -11.72 -0.17 3.15
CA PHE A 705 -12.60 0.66 2.34
C PHE A 705 -12.07 0.72 0.90
N SER A 706 -12.95 0.63 -0.10
CA SER A 706 -12.57 0.84 -1.49
C SER A 706 -13.62 1.66 -2.22
N LEU A 707 -13.17 2.47 -3.17
CA LEU A 707 -14.01 3.29 -4.02
C LEU A 707 -13.73 2.96 -5.49
N SER A 708 -14.70 2.34 -6.14
CA SER A 708 -14.70 2.03 -7.58
C SER A 708 -16.15 2.00 -8.09
N PRO A 709 -16.39 2.28 -9.39
CA PRO A 709 -17.70 2.07 -9.99
C PRO A 709 -18.15 0.60 -9.90
N TRP A 710 -19.09 0.32 -8.99
CA TRP A 710 -19.65 -1.02 -8.80
C TRP A 710 -20.60 -1.47 -9.92
N THR A 711 -20.96 -0.57 -10.82
CA THR A 711 -21.83 -0.83 -11.98
C THR A 711 -21.06 -1.31 -13.21
N ARG A 712 -19.81 -1.75 -13.09
CA ARG A 712 -18.96 -2.18 -14.22
C ARG A 712 -18.44 -3.60 -14.03
N ASP A 713 -18.29 -4.32 -15.13
CA ASP A 713 -17.88 -5.74 -15.15
C ASP A 713 -16.47 -5.97 -15.72
N VAL A 714 -15.89 -4.97 -16.41
CA VAL A 714 -14.56 -5.07 -17.01
C VAL A 714 -13.46 -5.23 -15.95
N GLY A 715 -12.47 -6.08 -16.20
CA GLY A 715 -11.28 -6.22 -15.35
C GLY A 715 -11.55 -6.75 -13.95
N GLN A 716 -12.73 -7.30 -13.66
CA GLN A 716 -13.13 -7.75 -12.33
C GLN A 716 -12.46 -9.08 -11.96
N MET A 717 -12.04 -9.19 -10.70
CA MET A 717 -11.46 -10.41 -10.12
C MET A 717 -12.44 -11.04 -9.14
N VAL A 718 -12.41 -12.37 -9.02
CA VAL A 718 -13.10 -13.09 -7.93
C VAL A 718 -12.42 -12.77 -6.61
N ALA A 719 -13.17 -12.66 -5.50
CA ALA A 719 -12.55 -12.59 -4.19
C ALA A 719 -11.74 -13.87 -3.93
N SER A 720 -10.45 -13.73 -3.61
CA SER A 720 -9.57 -14.86 -3.34
C SER A 720 -10.04 -15.60 -2.08
N PRO A 721 -10.21 -16.94 -2.10
CA PRO A 721 -10.50 -17.80 -0.93
C PRO A 721 -9.53 -17.77 0.26
N GLY A 722 -8.56 -16.84 0.26
CA GLY A 722 -7.42 -16.77 1.16
C GLY A 722 -6.16 -16.61 0.33
N ASP A 723 -5.75 -15.37 0.10
CA ASP A 723 -4.61 -15.03 -0.75
C ASP A 723 -3.28 -15.34 -0.05
N LEU A 724 -2.40 -16.08 -0.74
CA LEU A 724 -1.12 -16.50 -0.19
C LEU A 724 -0.15 -15.34 0.01
N TYR A 725 -0.20 -14.30 -0.85
CA TYR A 725 0.71 -13.15 -0.73
C TYR A 725 0.34 -12.33 0.51
N ASP A 726 -0.95 -12.05 0.70
CA ASP A 726 -1.46 -11.35 1.89
C ASP A 726 -1.10 -12.09 3.20
N LEU A 727 -1.07 -13.43 3.15
CA LEU A 727 -0.70 -14.28 4.29
C LEU A 727 0.77 -14.09 4.71
N VAL A 728 1.70 -13.92 3.75
CA VAL A 728 3.15 -13.85 4.01
C VAL A 728 3.69 -12.43 4.09
N GLU A 729 2.98 -11.43 3.58
CA GLU A 729 3.49 -10.06 3.41
C GLU A 729 3.95 -9.44 4.75
N GLN A 730 3.09 -9.46 5.76
CA GLN A 730 3.40 -8.87 7.07
C GLN A 730 4.49 -9.65 7.84
N PRO A 731 4.42 -10.99 7.97
CA PRO A 731 5.51 -11.78 8.55
C PRO A 731 6.86 -11.56 7.85
N ARG A 732 6.86 -11.54 6.50
CA ARG A 732 8.06 -11.25 5.70
C ARG A 732 8.59 -9.85 5.99
N ARG A 733 7.72 -8.85 6.17
CA ARG A 733 8.15 -7.51 6.58
C ARG A 733 8.79 -7.55 7.95
N ASP A 734 8.10 -8.09 8.96
CA ASP A 734 8.57 -8.11 10.34
C ASP A 734 9.94 -8.79 10.45
N MET A 735 10.11 -9.93 9.79
CA MET A 735 11.38 -10.66 9.76
C MET A 735 12.53 -9.90 9.09
N ASN A 736 12.27 -9.18 7.98
CA ASN A 736 13.32 -8.45 7.25
C ASN A 736 13.54 -7.02 7.79
N THR A 737 12.85 -6.63 8.87
CA THR A 737 12.98 -5.29 9.48
C THR A 737 14.03 -5.36 10.60
N TYR A 738 15.15 -4.66 10.41
CA TYR A 738 16.32 -4.69 11.30
C TYR A 738 16.81 -6.12 11.60
N ASP A 739 16.55 -6.64 12.80
CA ASP A 739 16.98 -7.96 13.29
C ASP A 739 15.83 -8.99 13.33
N GLY A 740 14.61 -8.62 12.91
CA GLY A 740 13.46 -9.51 12.90
C GLY A 740 12.83 -9.80 14.27
N LEU A 741 13.37 -9.25 15.37
CA LEU A 741 12.87 -9.50 16.72
C LEU A 741 11.76 -8.53 17.13
N GLY A 742 11.65 -7.36 16.51
CA GLY A 742 10.63 -6.37 16.87
C GLY A 742 10.68 -6.00 18.35
N ASN A 743 9.51 -5.85 19.01
CA ASN A 743 9.38 -5.59 20.45
C ASN A 743 9.38 -6.90 21.26
N PHE A 744 10.48 -7.64 21.20
CA PHE A 744 10.57 -9.03 21.63
C PHE A 744 10.36 -9.23 23.14
N ALA A 745 11.06 -8.46 23.98
CA ALA A 745 11.02 -8.59 25.44
C ALA A 745 9.92 -7.73 26.08
N GLU A 746 9.26 -6.86 25.31
CA GLU A 746 8.21 -5.92 25.77
C GLU A 746 8.69 -4.98 26.88
N ARG A 747 10.00 -4.73 26.95
CA ARG A 747 10.59 -3.87 27.97
C ARG A 747 10.55 -2.41 27.54
N PRO A 748 10.40 -1.44 28.47
CA PRO A 748 10.44 -0.01 28.13
C PRO A 748 11.72 0.45 27.41
N ASP A 749 12.86 -0.19 27.68
CA ASP A 749 14.14 0.13 27.04
C ASP A 749 14.23 -0.36 25.58
N GLU A 750 13.44 -1.36 25.18
CA GLU A 750 13.33 -1.77 23.78
C GLU A 750 12.50 -0.79 22.94
N GLN A 751 11.55 -0.07 23.56
CA GLN A 751 10.59 0.78 22.84
C GLN A 751 11.26 1.89 22.03
N GLN A 752 12.48 2.28 22.39
CA GLN A 752 13.26 3.33 21.70
C GLN A 752 14.24 2.78 20.66
N LEU A 753 14.40 1.46 20.55
CA LEU A 753 15.34 0.85 19.61
C LEU A 753 14.81 0.98 18.17
N PRO A 754 15.67 1.26 17.16
CA PRO A 754 15.26 1.30 15.76
C PRO A 754 14.52 0.04 15.29
N ALA A 755 14.90 -1.13 15.83
CA ALA A 755 14.27 -2.41 15.51
C ALA A 755 12.81 -2.53 16.01
N VAL A 756 12.47 -1.81 17.08
CA VAL A 756 11.09 -1.65 17.53
C VAL A 756 10.48 -0.48 16.81
N THR A 757 11.06 0.70 16.97
CA THR A 757 10.56 2.01 16.52
C THR A 757 11.54 2.58 15.50
N PRO A 758 11.39 2.21 14.21
CA PRO A 758 12.24 2.73 13.15
C PRO A 758 12.13 4.26 13.11
N PRO A 759 13.25 5.01 13.06
CA PRO A 759 13.18 6.44 12.83
C PRO A 759 12.38 6.72 11.55
N ASP A 760 11.55 7.75 11.59
CA ASP A 760 10.90 8.22 10.37
C ASP A 760 12.01 8.71 9.42
N VAL A 761 12.11 8.07 8.26
CA VAL A 761 13.05 8.48 7.22
C VAL A 761 12.25 9.41 6.31
N PRO A 762 12.34 10.73 6.48
CA PRO A 762 11.56 11.65 5.66
C PRO A 762 11.90 11.38 4.20
N PHE A 763 10.87 11.24 3.40
CA PHE A 763 11.08 11.06 1.98
C PHE A 763 11.64 12.39 1.43
N GLU A 764 12.89 12.34 1.01
CA GLU A 764 13.57 13.49 0.43
C GLU A 764 12.99 13.71 -0.97
N ASN A 765 12.57 14.94 -1.26
CA ASN A 765 12.12 15.29 -2.60
C ASN A 765 13.34 15.17 -3.53
N PRO A 766 13.33 14.31 -4.56
CA PRO A 766 14.50 14.13 -5.41
C PRO A 766 14.64 15.25 -6.46
N LEU A 767 13.63 16.12 -6.62
CA LEU A 767 13.61 17.19 -7.62
C LEU A 767 14.76 18.21 -7.50
N PRO A 768 15.18 18.67 -6.30
CA PRO A 768 16.32 19.58 -6.16
C PRO A 768 17.63 18.99 -6.71
N VAL A 769 17.84 17.68 -6.57
CA VAL A 769 19.05 16.97 -7.05
C VAL A 769 19.09 16.87 -8.58
N VAL A 770 17.93 16.98 -9.26
CA VAL A 770 17.84 16.93 -10.72
C VAL A 770 18.69 18.01 -11.38
N ARG A 771 18.70 19.24 -10.84
CA ARG A 771 19.43 20.36 -11.44
C ARG A 771 20.94 20.11 -11.42
N GLU A 772 21.48 19.77 -10.26
CA GLU A 772 22.92 19.48 -10.11
C GLU A 772 23.38 18.40 -11.10
N ARG A 773 22.54 17.38 -11.30
CA ARG A 773 22.85 16.26 -12.20
C ARG A 773 22.66 16.56 -13.68
N ILE A 774 21.72 17.44 -14.03
CA ILE A 774 21.62 17.96 -15.40
C ILE A 774 22.88 18.78 -15.72
N ASP A 775 23.28 19.67 -14.83
CA ASP A 775 24.50 20.49 -15.01
C ASP A 775 25.75 19.59 -15.13
N GLN A 776 25.85 18.54 -14.31
CA GLN A 776 26.90 17.52 -14.43
C GLN A 776 26.87 16.80 -15.78
N SER A 777 25.70 16.37 -16.25
CA SER A 777 25.57 15.64 -17.52
C SER A 777 25.93 16.49 -18.73
N LEU A 778 25.65 17.80 -18.68
CA LEU A 778 26.01 18.75 -19.73
C LEU A 778 27.52 19.04 -19.79
N ASN A 779 28.23 18.90 -18.66
CA ASN A 779 29.66 19.18 -18.55
C ASN A 779 30.57 17.98 -18.90
N VAL A 780 30.00 16.80 -19.17
CA VAL A 780 30.75 15.55 -19.43
C VAL A 780 30.58 15.09 -20.88
N LEU A 781 30.80 15.97 -21.87
CA LEU A 781 30.86 15.54 -23.27
C LEU A 781 32.12 14.68 -23.50
N PRO A 782 32.02 13.46 -24.04
CA PRO A 782 33.21 12.63 -24.25
C PRO A 782 34.09 13.21 -25.35
N ALA A 783 35.40 12.98 -25.26
CA ALA A 783 36.32 13.39 -26.31
C ALA A 783 35.95 12.70 -27.64
N PRO A 784 36.02 13.38 -28.80
CA PRO A 784 35.65 12.81 -30.11
C PRO A 784 36.33 11.45 -30.40
N GLN A 785 37.55 11.26 -29.91
CA GLN A 785 38.34 10.05 -30.09
C GLN A 785 37.76 8.83 -29.37
N GLN A 786 37.03 9.03 -28.26
CA GLN A 786 36.39 7.95 -27.48
C GLN A 786 35.16 7.37 -28.20
N TRP A 787 34.60 8.09 -29.18
CA TRP A 787 33.46 7.63 -29.98
C TRP A 787 33.87 6.93 -31.28
N LEU A 788 35.10 7.11 -31.78
CA LEU A 788 35.47 6.67 -33.13
C LEU A 788 35.35 5.16 -33.35
N GLN A 789 35.87 4.34 -32.44
CA GLN A 789 35.78 2.87 -32.56
C GLN A 789 34.34 2.36 -32.34
N PRO A 790 33.60 2.75 -31.28
CA PRO A 790 32.20 2.37 -31.15
C PRO A 790 31.31 2.83 -32.32
N ALA A 791 31.57 4.03 -32.87
CA ALA A 791 30.83 4.55 -34.00
C ALA A 791 31.10 3.76 -35.29
N SER A 792 32.33 3.32 -35.55
CA SER A 792 32.64 2.50 -36.73
C SER A 792 31.96 1.12 -36.67
N PHE A 793 31.96 0.47 -35.50
CA PHE A 793 31.19 -0.75 -35.28
C PHE A 793 29.68 -0.52 -35.41
N ALA A 794 29.17 0.60 -34.91
CA ALA A 794 27.75 0.93 -35.03
C ALA A 794 27.34 1.14 -36.49
N VAL A 795 28.14 1.86 -37.29
CA VAL A 795 27.91 2.02 -38.73
C VAL A 795 27.94 0.67 -39.44
N ALA A 796 28.93 -0.18 -39.14
CA ALA A 796 29.00 -1.52 -39.73
C ALA A 796 27.77 -2.38 -39.39
N ALA A 797 27.31 -2.37 -38.13
CA ALA A 797 26.12 -3.11 -37.70
C ALA A 797 24.84 -2.61 -38.39
N VAL A 798 24.70 -1.29 -38.59
CA VAL A 798 23.57 -0.71 -39.33
C VAL A 798 23.61 -1.10 -40.81
N VAL A 799 24.78 -1.08 -41.45
CA VAL A 799 24.96 -1.48 -42.85
C VAL A 799 24.66 -2.97 -43.04
N ILE A 800 25.20 -3.83 -42.18
CA ILE A 800 24.97 -5.29 -42.24
C ILE A 800 23.48 -5.60 -42.00
N SER A 801 22.85 -4.96 -41.02
CA SER A 801 21.42 -5.19 -40.74
C SER A 801 20.50 -4.68 -41.85
N ALA A 802 20.93 -3.72 -42.67
CA ALA A 802 20.15 -3.25 -43.82
C ALA A 802 19.97 -4.35 -44.89
N LEU A 803 20.85 -5.36 -44.93
CA LEU A 803 20.68 -6.53 -45.80
C LEU A 803 19.42 -7.34 -45.45
N ALA A 804 18.96 -7.26 -44.20
CA ALA A 804 17.77 -7.96 -43.72
C ALA A 804 16.46 -7.17 -43.95
N ASP A 805 16.53 -5.89 -44.33
CA ASP A 805 15.36 -5.00 -44.42
C ASP A 805 14.26 -5.54 -45.36
N LYS A 806 14.63 -5.83 -46.61
CA LYS A 806 13.69 -6.35 -47.63
C LYS A 806 13.19 -7.77 -47.35
N PRO A 807 14.03 -8.77 -47.01
CA PRO A 807 13.52 -10.12 -46.76
C PRO A 807 12.62 -10.18 -45.52
N VAL A 808 12.94 -9.43 -44.46
CA VAL A 808 12.12 -9.38 -43.24
C VAL A 808 10.81 -8.65 -43.49
N ASP A 809 10.79 -7.48 -44.15
CA ASP A 809 9.54 -6.77 -44.46
C ASP A 809 8.58 -7.63 -45.30
N ARG A 810 9.09 -8.36 -46.30
CA ARG A 810 8.29 -9.30 -47.10
C ARG A 810 7.61 -10.36 -46.24
N GLN A 811 8.31 -10.92 -45.26
CA GLN A 811 7.74 -11.88 -44.32
C GLN A 811 6.72 -11.23 -43.38
N MET A 812 7.03 -10.04 -42.84
CA MET A 812 6.12 -9.33 -41.93
C MET A 812 4.83 -8.93 -42.64
N LYS A 813 4.91 -8.46 -43.90
CA LYS A 813 3.74 -8.15 -44.74
C LYS A 813 2.82 -9.35 -44.92
N LYS A 814 3.37 -10.56 -45.11
CA LYS A 814 2.59 -11.78 -45.28
C LYS A 814 1.78 -12.17 -44.04
N TYR A 815 2.28 -11.83 -42.85
CA TYR A 815 1.71 -12.30 -41.58
C TYR A 815 1.18 -11.19 -40.67
N GLN A 816 1.21 -9.92 -41.10
CA GLN A 816 0.86 -8.73 -40.30
C GLN A 816 -0.51 -8.82 -39.59
N ASP A 817 -1.44 -9.61 -40.14
CA ASP A 817 -2.78 -9.80 -39.57
C ASP A 817 -2.88 -10.88 -38.50
N LYS A 818 -1.84 -11.69 -38.30
CA LYS A 818 -1.82 -12.72 -37.25
C LYS A 818 -1.81 -12.06 -35.86
N LYS A 819 -2.61 -12.62 -34.93
CA LYS A 819 -2.75 -12.14 -33.53
C LYS A 819 -1.40 -11.91 -32.85
N VAL A 820 -0.43 -12.80 -33.08
CA VAL A 820 0.92 -12.71 -32.51
C VAL A 820 1.67 -11.45 -32.97
N LEU A 821 1.70 -11.16 -34.27
CA LEU A 821 2.44 -10.00 -34.80
C LEU A 821 1.75 -8.67 -34.45
N ARG A 822 0.42 -8.65 -34.42
CA ARG A 822 -0.34 -7.51 -33.86
C ARG A 822 0.01 -7.27 -32.40
N GLY A 823 0.06 -8.33 -31.59
CA GLY A 823 0.48 -8.28 -30.19
C GLY A 823 1.91 -7.75 -30.02
N MET A 824 2.86 -8.22 -30.84
CA MET A 824 4.24 -7.71 -30.82
C MET A 824 4.32 -6.23 -31.20
N ASN A 825 3.55 -5.76 -32.19
CA ASN A 825 3.49 -4.34 -32.54
C ASN A 825 2.89 -3.49 -31.40
N THR A 826 1.83 -3.97 -30.77
CA THR A 826 1.23 -3.31 -29.59
C THR A 826 2.24 -3.21 -28.45
N TYR A 827 2.96 -4.31 -28.15
CA TYR A 827 4.04 -4.34 -27.18
C TYR A 827 5.14 -3.32 -27.51
N GLY A 828 5.67 -3.35 -28.74
CA GLY A 828 6.71 -2.42 -29.18
C GLY A 828 6.27 -0.96 -29.17
N ASN A 829 4.99 -0.68 -29.41
CA ASN A 829 4.44 0.68 -29.35
C ASN A 829 4.28 1.17 -27.91
N ALA A 830 3.85 0.30 -26.99
CA ALA A 830 3.63 0.64 -25.59
C ALA A 830 4.93 0.72 -24.77
N LEU A 831 5.93 -0.11 -25.09
CA LEU A 831 7.13 -0.30 -24.27
C LEU A 831 7.87 1.00 -23.92
N PRO A 832 8.15 1.95 -24.84
CA PRO A 832 8.85 3.19 -24.48
C PRO A 832 8.10 4.01 -23.42
N TYR A 833 6.77 4.09 -23.50
CA TYR A 833 5.96 4.81 -22.52
C TYR A 833 5.99 4.11 -21.15
N VAL A 834 5.92 2.78 -21.15
CA VAL A 834 6.06 1.98 -19.92
C VAL A 834 7.42 2.21 -19.28
N LEU A 835 8.50 2.22 -20.08
CA LEU A 835 9.87 2.44 -19.58
C LEU A 835 10.09 3.87 -19.08
N VAL A 836 9.52 4.89 -19.73
CA VAL A 836 9.53 6.28 -19.23
C VAL A 836 8.81 6.36 -17.88
N GLY A 837 7.62 5.75 -17.78
CA GLY A 837 6.86 5.68 -16.53
C GLY A 837 7.64 4.96 -15.43
N ALA A 838 8.27 3.83 -15.76
CA ALA A 838 9.10 3.06 -14.83
C ALA A 838 10.34 3.83 -14.37
N ALA A 839 11.04 4.53 -15.27
CA ALA A 839 12.18 5.37 -14.93
C ALA A 839 11.76 6.56 -14.04
N GLY A 840 10.63 7.18 -14.34
CA GLY A 840 10.03 8.23 -13.49
C GLY A 840 9.63 7.73 -12.11
N ALA A 841 9.02 6.54 -12.03
CA ALA A 841 8.67 5.91 -10.77
C ALA A 841 9.92 5.50 -9.97
N ALA A 842 10.94 4.95 -10.61
CA ALA A 842 12.23 4.63 -9.98
C ALA A 842 12.89 5.90 -9.42
N PHE A 843 12.93 6.98 -10.22
CA PHE A 843 13.43 8.28 -9.79
C PHE A 843 12.66 8.84 -8.59
N ALA A 844 11.33 8.82 -8.64
CA ALA A 844 10.50 9.40 -7.60
C ALA A 844 10.46 8.55 -6.32
N LEU A 845 10.34 7.23 -6.43
CA LEU A 845 9.95 6.34 -5.33
C LEU A 845 11.09 5.42 -4.84
N GLY A 846 12.20 5.38 -5.57
CA GLY A 846 13.33 4.52 -5.27
C GLY A 846 14.17 4.94 -4.06
N ASP A 847 15.03 4.05 -3.61
CA ASP A 847 16.14 4.38 -2.71
C ASP A 847 17.16 5.21 -3.49
N ASP A 848 18.21 5.71 -2.83
CA ASP A 848 19.16 6.61 -3.47
C ASP A 848 19.78 6.01 -4.73
N ARG A 849 20.02 4.70 -4.71
CA ARG A 849 20.53 3.94 -5.87
C ARG A 849 19.50 3.88 -6.99
N LEU A 850 18.28 3.42 -6.72
CA LEU A 850 17.22 3.27 -7.73
C LEU A 850 16.75 4.63 -8.28
N SER A 851 16.68 5.63 -7.41
CA SER A 851 16.34 7.00 -7.77
C SER A 851 17.40 7.58 -8.71
N ASN A 852 18.68 7.39 -8.37
CA ASN A 852 19.81 7.78 -9.20
C ASN A 852 19.74 7.13 -10.59
N THR A 853 19.53 5.82 -10.65
CA THR A 853 19.40 5.09 -11.92
C THR A 853 18.20 5.55 -12.74
N GLY A 854 17.06 5.80 -12.09
CA GLY A 854 15.86 6.34 -12.74
C GLY A 854 16.11 7.71 -13.38
N LEU A 855 16.84 8.60 -12.70
CA LEU A 855 17.21 9.89 -13.26
C LEU A 855 18.16 9.76 -14.46
N ILE A 856 19.19 8.92 -14.35
CA ILE A 856 20.12 8.62 -15.47
C ILE A 856 19.32 8.10 -16.66
N ALA A 857 18.36 7.21 -16.44
CA ALA A 857 17.48 6.69 -17.49
C ALA A 857 16.63 7.79 -18.13
N LEU A 858 16.02 8.69 -17.35
CA LEU A 858 15.24 9.81 -17.89
C LEU A 858 16.11 10.76 -18.73
N GLN A 859 17.32 11.09 -18.27
CA GLN A 859 18.27 11.90 -19.03
C GLN A 859 18.71 11.19 -20.31
N SER A 860 18.97 9.89 -20.24
CA SER A 860 19.34 9.05 -21.39
C SER A 860 18.23 9.01 -22.44
N ILE A 861 16.98 8.90 -22.00
CA ILE A 861 15.79 8.96 -22.86
C ILE A 861 15.71 10.32 -23.57
N ALA A 862 15.85 11.42 -22.82
CA ALA A 862 15.79 12.77 -23.39
C ALA A 862 16.89 13.00 -24.44
N ALA A 863 18.14 12.67 -24.10
CA ALA A 863 19.27 12.78 -25.01
C ALA A 863 19.13 11.90 -26.25
N SER A 864 18.76 10.62 -26.08
CA SER A 864 18.56 9.69 -27.20
C SER A 864 17.40 10.10 -28.10
N THR A 865 16.34 10.68 -27.54
CA THR A 865 15.22 11.24 -28.31
C THR A 865 15.69 12.41 -29.15
N GLY A 866 16.51 13.31 -28.60
CA GLY A 866 17.13 14.40 -29.35
C GLY A 866 17.98 13.90 -30.53
N VAL A 867 18.88 12.94 -30.28
CA VAL A 867 19.72 12.32 -31.32
C VAL A 867 18.86 11.64 -32.39
N ALA A 868 17.83 10.89 -31.99
CA ALA A 868 16.93 10.23 -32.92
C ALA A 868 16.13 11.22 -33.78
N LEU A 869 15.66 12.33 -33.20
CA LEU A 869 14.97 13.40 -33.95
C LEU A 869 15.89 14.03 -34.98
N VAL A 870 17.12 14.39 -34.61
CA VAL A 870 18.12 14.92 -35.57
C VAL A 870 18.36 13.93 -36.70
N GLY A 871 18.55 12.64 -36.38
CA GLY A 871 18.72 11.59 -37.37
C GLY A 871 17.51 11.45 -38.32
N LYS A 872 16.28 11.55 -37.80
CA LYS A 872 15.05 11.52 -38.60
C LYS A 872 14.97 12.67 -39.58
N TYR A 873 15.31 13.89 -39.17
CA TYR A 873 15.33 15.06 -40.05
C TYR A 873 16.45 14.99 -41.11
N ALA A 874 17.61 14.45 -40.74
CA ALA A 874 18.76 14.34 -41.62
C ALA A 874 18.57 13.28 -42.72
N VAL A 875 18.08 12.09 -42.37
CA VAL A 875 17.96 10.97 -43.32
C VAL A 875 16.60 10.99 -44.03
N GLY A 876 15.52 11.30 -43.31
CA GLY A 876 14.17 11.39 -43.88
C GLY A 876 13.67 10.09 -44.52
N ARG A 877 14.13 8.91 -44.07
CA ARG A 877 13.79 7.60 -44.66
C ARG A 877 12.30 7.27 -44.54
N ALA A 878 11.67 6.76 -45.59
CA ALA A 878 10.27 6.29 -45.58
C ALA A 878 10.10 4.97 -44.83
N ARG A 879 8.88 4.68 -44.35
CA ARG A 879 8.59 3.47 -43.57
C ARG A 879 8.32 2.26 -44.48
N PRO A 880 8.50 1.02 -44.00
CA PRO A 880 8.16 -0.18 -44.76
C PRO A 880 6.67 -0.26 -45.14
N GLU A 881 5.77 0.25 -44.28
CA GLU A 881 4.33 0.28 -44.53
C GLU A 881 3.92 1.18 -45.71
N ASP A 882 4.74 2.16 -46.09
CA ASP A 882 4.50 3.05 -47.23
C ASP A 882 4.71 2.31 -48.58
N ALA A 883 5.15 1.04 -48.54
CA ALA A 883 5.38 0.15 -49.69
C ALA A 883 6.34 0.71 -50.75
N ARG A 884 7.31 1.53 -50.32
CA ARG A 884 8.37 2.11 -51.17
C ARG A 884 9.67 1.33 -51.06
N ASP A 885 10.64 1.69 -51.91
CA ASP A 885 11.98 1.12 -51.82
C ASP A 885 12.69 1.52 -50.52
N THR A 886 13.63 0.67 -50.09
CA THR A 886 14.24 0.66 -48.75
C THR A 886 14.99 1.95 -48.38
N TRP A 887 15.43 2.73 -49.36
CA TRP A 887 16.14 4.01 -49.13
C TRP A 887 15.37 5.23 -49.65
N SER A 888 14.08 5.07 -49.96
CA SER A 888 13.24 6.19 -50.35
C SER A 888 13.06 7.18 -49.19
N ARG A 889 12.91 8.47 -49.53
CA ARG A 889 12.64 9.52 -48.55
C ARG A 889 11.14 9.77 -48.41
N VAL A 890 10.73 10.30 -47.26
CA VAL A 890 9.38 10.82 -47.03
C VAL A 890 9.08 11.98 -47.99
N ASP A 891 7.83 12.08 -48.46
CA ASP A 891 7.42 13.14 -49.37
C ASP A 891 7.61 14.54 -48.78
N ALA A 892 7.78 15.54 -49.63
CA ALA A 892 7.99 16.93 -49.24
C ALA A 892 6.85 17.52 -48.39
N GLY A 893 5.63 16.94 -48.44
CA GLY A 893 4.48 17.34 -47.62
C GLY A 893 4.31 16.57 -46.30
N ASN A 894 5.11 15.53 -46.04
CA ASN A 894 5.02 14.73 -44.82
C ASN A 894 6.01 15.20 -43.76
N SER A 895 5.60 15.22 -42.49
CA SER A 895 6.49 15.62 -41.40
C SER A 895 7.71 14.70 -41.31
N ARG A 896 8.92 15.27 -41.44
CA ARG A 896 10.18 14.52 -41.29
C ARG A 896 10.38 13.96 -39.88
N SER A 897 9.67 14.47 -38.87
CA SER A 897 9.64 13.86 -37.53
C SER A 897 9.00 12.46 -37.51
N ASN A 898 8.24 12.09 -38.55
CA ASN A 898 7.63 10.77 -38.71
C ASN A 898 8.50 9.78 -39.49
N ALA A 899 9.68 10.19 -39.97
CA ALA A 899 10.60 9.35 -40.74
C ALA A 899 11.01 8.07 -40.00
N SER A 900 11.42 7.06 -40.74
CA SER A 900 11.72 5.72 -40.25
C SER A 900 13.08 5.63 -39.54
N PHE A 901 14.13 6.20 -40.11
CA PHE A 901 15.50 6.09 -39.58
C PHE A 901 15.91 7.30 -38.72
N PRO A 902 16.52 7.12 -37.54
CA PRO A 902 16.54 5.88 -36.75
C PRO A 902 15.21 5.66 -36.03
N SER A 903 14.98 4.46 -35.49
CA SER A 903 13.79 4.15 -34.68
C SER A 903 13.84 4.85 -33.32
N GLY A 904 12.88 5.76 -33.09
CA GLY A 904 12.74 6.47 -31.81
C GLY A 904 12.31 5.53 -30.67
N HIS A 905 11.37 4.60 -30.93
CA HIS A 905 10.97 3.58 -29.96
C HIS A 905 12.16 2.74 -29.50
N SER A 906 13.02 2.31 -30.43
CA SER A 906 14.21 1.50 -30.09
C SER A 906 15.23 2.31 -29.28
N ALA A 907 15.49 3.55 -29.70
CA ALA A 907 16.40 4.45 -29.00
C ALA A 907 15.96 4.72 -27.56
N VAL A 908 14.67 5.05 -27.36
CA VAL A 908 14.11 5.28 -26.02
C VAL A 908 14.15 4.02 -25.17
N SER A 909 13.78 2.86 -25.72
CA SER A 909 13.78 1.60 -24.96
C SER A 909 15.17 1.20 -24.48
N PHE A 910 16.19 1.23 -25.35
CA PHE A 910 17.56 0.92 -24.96
C PHE A 910 18.15 1.99 -24.03
N ALA A 911 17.85 3.27 -24.26
CA ALA A 911 18.29 4.36 -23.37
C ALA A 911 17.72 4.25 -21.96
N ALA A 912 16.45 3.86 -21.84
CA ALA A 912 15.80 3.67 -20.55
C ALA A 912 16.38 2.46 -19.80
N ILE A 913 16.62 1.35 -20.50
CA ILE A 913 17.05 0.08 -19.89
C ILE A 913 18.54 0.05 -19.53
N THR A 914 19.40 0.68 -20.33
CA THR A 914 20.86 0.54 -20.19
C THR A 914 21.37 0.92 -18.79
N PRO A 915 20.94 2.05 -18.18
CA PRO A 915 21.35 2.39 -16.82
C PRO A 915 20.96 1.33 -15.79
N PHE A 916 19.76 0.74 -15.89
CA PHE A 916 19.34 -0.34 -14.98
C PHE A 916 20.10 -1.64 -15.23
N ALA A 917 20.31 -2.01 -16.49
CA ALA A 917 21.05 -3.21 -16.85
C ALA A 917 22.50 -3.17 -16.35
N LYS A 918 23.12 -1.99 -16.39
CA LYS A 918 24.48 -1.76 -15.88
C LYS A 918 24.51 -1.63 -14.36
N GLU A 919 23.59 -0.88 -13.76
CA GLU A 919 23.57 -0.67 -12.31
C GLU A 919 23.33 -1.96 -11.54
N TYR A 920 22.40 -2.80 -12.01
CA TYR A 920 21.94 -4.00 -11.29
C TYR A 920 22.50 -5.31 -11.85
N ASP A 921 23.49 -5.26 -12.74
CA ASP A 921 24.05 -6.43 -13.43
C ASP A 921 22.96 -7.34 -14.03
N ALA A 922 22.04 -6.71 -14.76
CA ALA A 922 20.82 -7.32 -15.29
C ALA A 922 20.78 -7.31 -16.82
N PRO A 923 21.69 -8.04 -17.51
CA PRO A 923 21.79 -8.00 -18.98
C PRO A 923 20.54 -8.53 -19.69
N TRP A 924 19.72 -9.35 -19.01
CA TRP A 924 18.45 -9.84 -19.56
C TRP A 924 17.47 -8.71 -19.93
N LEU A 925 17.60 -7.52 -19.32
CA LEU A 925 16.77 -6.36 -19.66
C LEU A 925 16.95 -5.92 -21.11
N TYR A 926 18.13 -6.11 -21.72
CA TYR A 926 18.31 -5.84 -23.15
C TYR A 926 17.42 -6.71 -24.03
N GLY A 927 17.05 -7.91 -23.57
CA GLY A 927 16.07 -8.77 -24.22
C GLY A 927 14.68 -8.13 -24.29
N VAL A 928 14.26 -7.43 -23.24
CA VAL A 928 13.00 -6.68 -23.18
C VAL A 928 12.99 -5.56 -24.23
N ALA A 929 14.07 -4.78 -24.30
CA ALA A 929 14.22 -3.72 -25.31
C ALA A 929 14.27 -4.29 -26.74
N ALA A 930 14.99 -5.39 -26.94
CA ALA A 930 15.11 -6.07 -28.24
C ALA A 930 13.76 -6.62 -28.74
N LEU A 931 12.94 -7.20 -27.85
CA LEU A 931 11.58 -7.61 -28.19
C LEU A 931 10.70 -6.42 -28.60
N GLY A 932 10.86 -5.28 -27.94
CA GLY A 932 10.14 -4.05 -28.30
C GLY A 932 10.54 -3.53 -29.68
N ALA A 933 11.85 -3.52 -29.95
CA ALA A 933 12.42 -3.19 -31.25
C ALA A 933 11.90 -4.13 -32.36
N ALA A 934 11.94 -5.45 -32.13
CA ALA A 934 11.39 -6.45 -33.03
C ALA A 934 9.88 -6.26 -33.27
N GLY A 935 9.12 -5.83 -32.25
CA GLY A 935 7.72 -5.48 -32.37
C GLY A 935 7.46 -4.34 -33.37
N ARG A 936 8.35 -3.35 -33.45
CA ARG A 936 8.24 -2.26 -34.44
C ARG A 936 8.52 -2.72 -35.86
N VAL A 937 9.41 -3.69 -36.05
CA VAL A 937 9.65 -4.37 -37.33
C VAL A 937 8.44 -5.22 -37.71
N ALA A 938 7.89 -6.00 -36.77
CA ALA A 938 6.69 -6.81 -36.95
C ALA A 938 5.47 -5.97 -37.38
N GLY A 939 5.33 -4.76 -36.82
CA GLY A 939 4.30 -3.79 -37.21
C GLY A 939 4.61 -3.01 -38.48
N ARG A 940 5.73 -3.30 -39.18
CA ARG A 940 6.19 -2.63 -40.40
C ARG A 940 6.33 -1.11 -40.26
N LYS A 941 6.60 -0.64 -39.02
CA LYS A 941 6.79 0.78 -38.69
C LYS A 941 8.23 1.23 -38.89
N HIS A 942 9.17 0.30 -38.82
CA HIS A 942 10.62 0.54 -38.96
C HIS A 942 11.28 -0.64 -39.70
N TRP A 943 12.31 -0.34 -40.49
CA TRP A 943 13.20 -1.35 -41.07
C TRP A 943 14.08 -1.99 -39.97
N VAL A 944 14.68 -3.14 -40.24
CA VAL A 944 15.57 -3.82 -39.27
C VAL A 944 16.73 -2.91 -38.92
N SER A 945 17.38 -2.33 -39.93
CA SER A 945 18.49 -1.38 -39.75
C SER A 945 18.12 -0.12 -38.97
N ASP A 946 16.88 0.38 -39.10
CA ASP A 946 16.39 1.52 -38.31
C ASP A 946 16.33 1.20 -36.82
N THR A 947 15.88 -0.02 -36.48
CA THR A 947 15.78 -0.47 -35.10
C THR A 947 17.15 -0.75 -34.49
N VAL A 948 18.07 -1.35 -35.25
CA VAL A 948 19.47 -1.54 -34.84
C VAL A 948 20.15 -0.21 -34.57
N ALA A 949 20.01 0.76 -35.49
CA ALA A 949 20.56 2.11 -35.30
C ALA A 949 19.99 2.79 -34.04
N GLY A 950 18.67 2.72 -33.86
CA GLY A 950 18.02 3.24 -32.66
C GLY A 950 18.53 2.57 -31.38
N SER A 951 18.62 1.24 -31.34
CA SER A 951 19.13 0.48 -30.19
C SER A 951 20.56 0.87 -29.82
N LEU A 952 21.43 1.04 -30.81
CA LEU A 952 22.82 1.45 -30.60
C LEU A 952 22.92 2.87 -30.05
N ILE A 953 22.12 3.82 -30.58
CA ILE A 953 22.02 5.18 -30.03
C ILE A 953 21.61 5.12 -28.56
N GLY A 954 20.53 4.40 -28.25
CA GLY A 954 20.03 4.29 -26.88
C GLY A 954 21.02 3.65 -25.93
N TYR A 955 21.65 2.55 -26.35
CA TYR A 955 22.69 1.86 -25.57
C TYR A 955 23.89 2.77 -25.31
N ALA A 956 24.40 3.43 -26.35
CA ALA A 956 25.60 4.25 -26.22
C ALA A 956 25.37 5.48 -25.33
N VAL A 957 24.24 6.18 -25.50
CA VAL A 957 23.85 7.32 -24.65
C VAL A 957 23.63 6.88 -23.21
N GLY A 958 22.91 5.78 -22.99
CA GLY A 958 22.66 5.25 -21.65
C GLY A 958 23.94 4.79 -20.95
N ASN A 959 24.86 4.13 -21.67
CA ASN A 959 26.14 3.70 -21.14
C ASN A 959 27.05 4.90 -20.82
N TRP A 960 27.07 5.91 -21.68
CA TRP A 960 27.82 7.15 -21.45
C TRP A 960 27.34 7.88 -20.20
N LEU A 961 26.03 8.17 -20.08
CA LEU A 961 25.50 8.91 -18.94
C LEU A 961 25.63 8.13 -17.62
N TRP A 962 25.50 6.80 -17.67
CA TRP A 962 25.73 5.96 -16.50
C TRP A 962 27.19 6.03 -16.01
N HIS A 963 28.19 5.98 -16.92
CA HIS A 963 29.60 6.14 -16.54
C HIS A 963 29.92 7.57 -16.08
N ALA A 964 29.44 8.58 -16.81
CA ALA A 964 29.68 10.00 -16.51
C ALA A 964 29.29 10.38 -15.08
N GLN A 965 28.20 9.79 -14.56
CA GLN A 965 27.71 10.06 -13.21
C GLN A 965 28.37 9.21 -12.11
N ARG A 966 29.09 8.14 -12.45
CA ARG A 966 29.83 7.30 -11.47
C ARG A 966 31.30 7.69 -11.33
N ASP A 967 31.93 8.16 -12.40
CA ASP A 967 33.38 8.43 -12.42
C ASP A 967 33.78 9.78 -11.77
N GLN A 968 32.82 10.61 -11.34
CA GLN A 968 33.07 11.93 -10.72
C GLN A 968 32.93 11.97 -9.18
N SER A 969 33.46 10.97 -8.48
CA SER A 969 33.86 11.11 -7.07
C SER A 969 35.09 12.02 -6.87
N LYS A 970 35.59 12.68 -7.93
CA LYS A 970 36.73 13.60 -7.88
C LYS A 970 36.25 14.99 -8.30
N GLY A 971 36.39 15.94 -7.38
CA GLY A 971 35.75 17.25 -7.39
C GLY A 971 35.86 18.06 -8.69
N GLY A 972 34.87 18.92 -8.89
CA GLY A 972 34.70 19.75 -10.08
C GLY A 972 34.60 21.24 -9.76
N LEU A 973 35.09 22.05 -10.69
CA LEU A 973 35.04 23.52 -10.65
C LEU A 973 33.68 23.99 -11.19
N SER A 974 32.85 24.59 -10.33
CA SER A 974 31.62 25.27 -10.73
C SER A 974 31.89 26.77 -10.88
N ILE A 975 31.50 27.36 -12.02
CA ILE A 975 31.61 28.81 -12.27
C ILE A 975 30.19 29.36 -12.42
N VAL A 976 29.76 30.16 -11.44
CA VAL A 976 28.44 30.80 -11.46
C VAL A 976 28.61 32.30 -11.74
N PRO A 977 28.18 32.80 -12.90
CA PRO A 977 28.18 34.23 -13.17
C PRO A 977 27.01 34.91 -12.46
N GLY A 978 27.31 35.93 -11.65
CA GLY A 978 26.36 36.83 -11.03
C GLY A 978 26.46 38.25 -11.59
N PRO A 979 25.49 39.14 -11.30
CA PRO A 979 25.38 40.47 -11.91
C PRO A 979 26.60 41.39 -11.70
N LYS A 980 27.48 41.08 -10.73
CA LYS A 980 28.71 41.84 -10.41
C LYS A 980 29.91 40.96 -9.97
N ALA A 981 29.83 39.63 -10.06
CA ALA A 981 30.92 38.74 -9.67
C ALA A 981 30.82 37.38 -10.37
N VAL A 982 31.95 36.72 -10.57
CA VAL A 982 32.04 35.31 -10.99
C VAL A 982 32.43 34.51 -9.76
N SER A 983 31.52 33.70 -9.21
CA SER A 983 31.88 32.81 -8.11
C SER A 983 32.40 31.49 -8.67
N VAL A 984 33.64 31.17 -8.33
CA VAL A 984 34.28 29.90 -8.66
C VAL A 984 34.27 29.03 -7.41
N THR A 985 33.52 27.93 -7.45
CA THR A 985 33.38 27.01 -6.31
C THR A 985 33.92 25.65 -6.71
N TRP A 986 35.01 25.24 -6.07
CA TRP A 986 35.53 23.87 -6.19
C TRP A 986 34.74 22.97 -5.25
N GLN A 987 33.84 22.16 -5.79
CA GLN A 987 33.12 21.16 -4.99
C GLN A 987 33.92 19.86 -4.99
N ARG A 988 34.45 19.50 -3.82
CA ARG A 988 34.94 18.16 -3.52
C ARG A 988 34.00 17.57 -2.48
N SER A 989 33.32 16.47 -2.79
CA SER A 989 32.40 15.81 -1.86
C SER A 989 32.91 14.42 -1.50
N TYR A 990 32.68 14.10 -0.22
CA TYR A 990 33.13 12.94 0.57
C TYR A 990 32.62 11.59 0.07
#